data_AF-A0A1H7NSA9-F1
#
_entry.id   AF-A0A1H7NSA9-F1
#
_cell.length_a   1.000
_cell.length_b   1.000
_cell.length_c   1.000
_cell.angle_alpha   90.00
_cell.angle_beta   90.00
_cell.angle_gamma   90.00
#
_symmetry.space_group_name_H-M   'P 1'
#
loop_
_entity.id
_entity.type
_entity.pdbx_description
1 polymer ?
#
loop_
_entity_poly.entity_id
_entity_poly.type
_entity_poly.pdbx_seq_one_letter_code
_entity_poly.pdbx_strand_id
1 'polypeptide(L)'
;MTLALSEHYQVTLNSAQHWWLLSLALIGLVLTWTLIYRRFYRLQVPRSKRWSKLHCALLMLGNGLFFSSVLLYVLPVQVKLQPTAFDILLTPSLTSDGATGAIELADISAPQVSQALHLADRIWWLAPELKTAQWQHAMPKALSRYQHKIIKVRSVTELTRLWRTANEGAWPVFGAKYTAPRQLKIWGDGLTEQQWQPLRLFQQQQQTQNSAVITFEYVASQLQTGLVALHWQRQLNLGQALTVTGRLQRAVNESKHYRLSLVHHDQVLDSAILTNHETFSLTTTSKVTGLFSYQLQLSAITNKASNVTEAVSEQPARLFETIAVSVVKAQPVRVLVKQSAPSFETRKLKQWLSQTGNQIHVISQISEQQWAQQLLNPINAAHYASVSDTVGGNKKQAQATADHRLSASLLANNDLLIIDSRALLALSAPEVSALYHAITQGLGLLIWADASLLGKKSQASHKDMTKLLNLFTLSSADSTLASVNVTWPKQPPLGDAQTLSAQAAIALIANSAQSLVMANSGQALVVKQTLGLGVVAMSSLQQSYQWALQTSPAIYSHYWQYLLSHLLRNNNHTKWLLPLPAELSLAKQFHNICLLSPQAQVYSPQVSLSSYPLSGMKKCGRFRAPTKGWLEFHALAEDQRLLASQARYFYDDADFRVWQQARKQGASRKYSSNKALANKALVKRHSYQAVDKRYLWLIMLTLLLLLWLERKWYAGP
;
A
#
# COMPACT_ATOMS: atom_id res chain seq x y z
N MET A 1 10.84 18.24 52.74
CA MET A 1 10.34 17.04 53.44
C MET A 1 8.95 16.72 52.94
N THR A 2 8.68 15.48 52.53
CA THR A 2 7.35 15.04 52.07
C THR A 2 6.67 14.23 53.16
N LEU A 3 5.51 14.70 53.61
CA LEU A 3 4.68 14.02 54.61
C LEU A 3 3.48 13.41 53.90
N ALA A 4 3.31 12.09 53.99
CA ALA A 4 2.11 11.42 53.49
C ALA A 4 0.96 11.68 54.47
N LEU A 5 -0.14 12.26 53.98
CA LEU A 5 -1.36 12.45 54.77
C LEU A 5 -2.26 11.21 54.71
N SER A 6 -2.25 10.49 53.58
CA SER A 6 -2.95 9.22 53.35
C SER A 6 -2.38 8.50 52.11
N GLU A 7 -2.92 7.34 51.72
CA GLU A 7 -2.48 6.59 50.52
C GLU A 7 -2.55 7.38 49.20
N HIS A 8 -3.32 8.47 49.16
CA HIS A 8 -3.60 9.25 47.95
C HIS A 8 -3.15 10.71 48.02
N TYR A 9 -2.78 11.22 49.21
CA TYR A 9 -2.44 12.63 49.43
C TYR A 9 -1.10 12.81 50.14
N GLN A 10 -0.32 13.79 49.69
CA GLN A 10 0.95 14.17 50.32
C GLN A 10 1.09 15.69 50.43
N VAL A 11 1.90 16.14 51.40
CA VAL A 11 2.29 17.54 51.56
C VAL A 11 3.80 17.67 51.43
N THR A 12 4.24 18.61 50.60
CA THR A 12 5.66 18.87 50.34
C THR A 12 6.13 20.14 51.07
N LEU A 13 6.82 20.00 52.20
CA LEU A 13 7.44 21.11 52.91
C LEU A 13 8.84 21.37 52.35
N ASN A 14 8.93 22.18 51.29
CA ASN A 14 10.17 22.37 50.52
C ASN A 14 10.84 23.73 50.73
N SER A 15 10.25 24.63 51.52
CA SER A 15 10.84 25.95 51.80
C SER A 15 10.76 26.27 53.30
N ALA A 16 11.67 27.12 53.77
CA ALA A 16 11.67 27.62 55.16
C ALA A 16 10.37 28.34 55.52
N GLN A 17 9.70 28.96 54.53
CA GLN A 17 8.41 29.63 54.69
C GLN A 17 7.30 28.64 55.11
N HIS A 18 7.29 27.42 54.58
CA HIS A 18 6.29 26.41 54.96
C HIS A 18 6.43 25.97 56.42
N TRP A 19 7.66 25.87 56.93
CA TRP A 19 7.93 25.55 58.33
C TRP A 19 7.55 26.71 59.25
N TRP A 20 7.86 27.94 58.85
CA TRP A 20 7.48 29.13 59.60
C TRP A 20 5.94 29.27 59.70
N LEU A 21 5.21 29.02 58.62
CA LEU A 21 3.75 29.01 58.60
C LEU A 21 3.15 27.95 59.54
N LEU A 22 3.77 26.76 59.61
CA LEU A 22 3.33 25.67 60.48
C LEU A 22 3.54 26.04 61.96
N SER A 23 4.69 26.62 62.29
CA SER A 23 4.99 27.14 63.64
C SER A 23 4.05 28.28 64.04
N LEU A 24 3.78 29.23 63.13
CA LEU A 24 2.89 30.36 63.40
C LEU A 24 1.44 29.89 63.61
N ALA A 25 0.95 28.94 62.81
CA ALA A 25 -0.36 28.34 63.00
C ALA A 25 -0.48 27.62 64.35
N LEU A 26 0.55 26.89 64.77
CA LEU A 26 0.56 26.19 66.05
C LEU A 26 0.58 27.16 67.24
N ILE A 27 1.39 28.22 67.19
CA ILE A 27 1.41 29.28 68.21
C ILE A 27 0.04 29.99 68.28
N GLY A 28 -0.54 30.34 67.14
CA GLY A 28 -1.86 30.96 67.05
C GLY A 28 -2.98 30.08 67.64
N LEU A 29 -2.96 28.77 67.36
CA LEU A 29 -3.91 27.81 67.91
C LEU A 29 -3.75 27.69 69.44
N VAL A 30 -2.53 27.60 69.96
CA VAL A 30 -2.28 27.50 71.41
C VAL A 30 -2.72 28.79 72.14
N LEU A 31 -2.45 29.96 71.56
CA LEU A 31 -2.89 31.25 72.11
C LEU A 31 -4.41 31.39 72.11
N THR A 32 -5.08 31.02 71.00
CA THR A 32 -6.54 31.08 70.93
C THR A 32 -7.20 30.08 71.87
N TRP A 33 -6.68 28.86 71.98
CA TRP A 33 -7.14 27.89 72.97
C TRP A 33 -6.95 28.39 74.41
N THR A 34 -5.79 28.94 74.76
CA THR A 34 -5.58 29.50 76.11
C THR A 34 -6.51 30.67 76.43
N LEU A 35 -6.82 31.53 75.45
CA LEU A 35 -7.79 32.62 75.62
C LEU A 35 -9.23 32.12 75.80
N ILE A 36 -9.67 31.13 75.01
CA ILE A 36 -10.99 30.51 75.15
C ILE A 36 -11.10 29.82 76.51
N TYR A 37 -10.07 29.06 76.90
CA TYR A 37 -10.03 28.39 78.20
C TYR A 37 -10.11 29.41 79.34
N ARG A 38 -9.31 30.48 79.30
CA ARG A 38 -9.33 31.55 80.31
C ARG A 38 -10.70 32.23 80.39
N ARG A 39 -11.36 32.47 79.24
CA ARG A 39 -12.69 33.10 79.16
C ARG A 39 -13.77 32.27 79.84
N PHE A 40 -13.76 30.94 79.73
CA PHE A 40 -14.77 30.07 80.33
C PHE A 40 -14.45 29.61 81.77
N TYR A 41 -13.18 29.67 82.20
CA TYR A 41 -12.76 29.16 83.51
C TYR A 41 -12.46 30.23 84.57
N ARG A 42 -12.14 31.49 84.18
CA ARG A 42 -11.84 32.59 85.14
C ARG A 42 -12.93 33.66 85.27
N LEU A 43 -13.84 33.80 84.32
CA LEU A 43 -14.96 34.76 84.40
C LEU A 43 -16.24 33.98 84.71
N GLN A 44 -16.88 34.26 85.85
CA GLN A 44 -18.14 33.65 86.27
C GLN A 44 -19.25 33.99 85.26
N VAL A 45 -19.49 33.10 84.29
CA VAL A 45 -20.63 33.19 83.38
C VAL A 45 -21.86 32.60 84.09
N PRO A 46 -22.95 33.36 84.33
CA PRO A 46 -24.15 32.82 84.96
C PRO A 46 -25.08 32.22 83.89
N ARG A 47 -25.02 30.90 83.66
CA ARG A 47 -26.15 30.02 83.27
C ARG A 47 -25.68 28.58 83.05
N SER A 48 -26.56 27.64 83.41
CA SER A 48 -26.44 26.16 83.51
C SER A 48 -25.06 25.50 83.21
N LYS A 49 -24.49 24.85 84.25
CA LYS A 49 -23.16 24.19 84.26
C LYS A 49 -22.90 23.17 83.13
N ARG A 50 -23.92 22.67 82.42
CA ARG A 50 -23.77 21.64 81.37
C ARG A 50 -23.55 22.25 79.98
N TRP A 51 -24.16 23.40 79.68
CA TRP A 51 -24.02 24.08 78.38
C TRP A 51 -22.68 24.81 78.25
N SER A 52 -22.09 25.32 79.34
CA SER A 52 -20.83 26.08 79.28
C SER A 52 -19.61 25.21 78.91
N LYS A 53 -19.54 23.96 79.41
CA LYS A 53 -18.44 23.02 79.09
C LYS A 53 -18.54 22.49 77.66
N LEU A 54 -19.75 22.14 77.21
CA LEU A 54 -19.99 21.67 75.85
C LEU A 54 -19.71 22.79 74.83
N HIS A 55 -20.13 24.02 75.12
CA HIS A 55 -19.89 25.19 74.28
C HIS A 55 -18.40 25.54 74.19
N CYS A 56 -17.67 25.48 75.32
CA CYS A 56 -16.22 25.64 75.34
C CYS A 56 -15.52 24.58 74.48
N ALA A 57 -15.91 23.30 74.62
CA ALA A 57 -15.35 22.22 73.79
C ALA A 57 -15.65 22.39 72.30
N LEU A 58 -16.87 22.80 71.94
CA LEU A 58 -17.27 23.09 70.56
C LEU A 58 -16.48 24.26 69.96
N LEU A 59 -16.23 25.33 70.73
CA LEU A 59 -15.42 26.47 70.29
C LEU A 59 -13.94 26.11 70.08
N MET A 60 -13.39 25.28 70.97
CA MET A 60 -12.02 24.77 70.83
C MET A 60 -11.88 23.89 69.59
N LEU A 61 -12.86 23.00 69.36
CA LEU A 61 -12.91 22.12 68.19
C LEU A 61 -13.12 22.92 66.91
N GLY A 62 -14.03 23.89 66.91
CA GLY A 62 -14.28 24.80 65.78
C GLY A 62 -13.05 25.62 65.40
N ASN A 63 -12.31 26.16 66.39
CA ASN A 63 -11.04 26.83 66.14
C ASN A 63 -9.96 25.87 65.63
N GLY A 64 -9.88 24.66 66.19
CA GLY A 64 -8.94 23.64 65.70
C GLY A 64 -9.19 23.27 64.24
N LEU A 65 -10.46 23.04 63.87
CA LEU A 65 -10.87 22.76 62.50
C LEU A 65 -10.58 23.96 61.57
N PHE A 66 -10.87 25.18 62.02
CA PHE A 66 -10.58 26.39 61.25
C PHE A 66 -9.09 26.52 60.94
N PHE A 67 -8.22 26.43 61.96
CA PHE A 67 -6.78 26.50 61.79
C PHE A 67 -6.23 25.38 60.92
N SER A 68 -6.73 24.15 61.07
CA SER A 68 -6.32 23.02 60.22
C SER A 68 -6.71 23.24 58.74
N SER A 69 -7.89 23.84 58.48
CA SER A 69 -8.35 24.17 57.13
C SER A 69 -7.50 25.28 56.51
N VAL A 70 -7.15 26.33 57.27
CA VAL A 70 -6.25 27.40 56.82
C VAL A 70 -4.86 26.84 56.51
N LEU A 71 -4.33 25.98 57.39
CA LEU A 71 -3.00 25.38 57.20
C LEU A 71 -2.96 24.50 55.95
N LEU A 72 -3.97 23.64 55.73
CA LEU A 72 -4.08 22.81 54.53
C LEU A 72 -4.34 23.63 53.26
N TYR A 73 -5.00 24.79 53.38
CA TYR A 73 -5.21 25.71 52.26
C TYR A 73 -3.91 26.41 51.84
N VAL A 74 -3.05 26.79 52.77
CA VAL A 74 -1.79 27.48 52.45
C VAL A 74 -0.70 26.49 52.03
N LEU A 75 -0.66 25.29 52.62
CA LEU A 75 0.35 24.29 52.28
C LEU A 75 0.15 23.70 50.87
N PRO A 76 1.24 23.27 50.20
CA PRO A 76 1.17 22.60 48.89
C PRO A 76 0.76 21.14 49.09
N VAL A 77 -0.55 20.91 49.18
CA VAL A 77 -1.16 19.57 49.18
C VAL A 77 -1.25 19.06 47.75
N GLN A 78 -0.74 17.85 47.51
CA GLN A 78 -0.77 17.21 46.21
C GLN A 78 -1.50 15.86 46.27
N VAL A 79 -2.28 15.55 45.24
CA VAL A 79 -2.97 14.27 45.06
C VAL A 79 -2.25 13.41 44.04
N LYS A 80 -2.16 12.10 44.32
CA LYS A 80 -1.56 11.09 43.45
C LYS A 80 -2.43 10.90 42.19
N LEU A 81 -1.91 11.21 41.02
CA LEU A 81 -2.54 10.88 39.74
C LEU A 81 -2.44 9.37 39.51
N GLN A 82 -3.54 8.74 39.10
CA GLN A 82 -3.48 7.40 38.54
C GLN A 82 -2.60 7.42 37.27
N PRO A 83 -1.77 6.38 37.03
CA PRO A 83 -0.96 6.30 35.83
C PRO A 83 -1.86 6.45 34.59
N THR A 84 -1.35 7.09 33.54
CA THR A 84 -2.08 7.35 32.30
C THR A 84 -2.75 6.08 31.78
N ALA A 85 -4.09 6.05 31.82
CA ALA A 85 -4.93 4.97 31.30
C ALA A 85 -4.50 4.56 29.89
N PHE A 86 -3.97 3.35 29.75
CA PHE A 86 -3.59 2.77 28.46
C PHE A 86 -4.23 1.39 28.28
N ASP A 87 -4.65 1.13 27.05
CA ASP A 87 -5.14 -0.17 26.64
C ASP A 87 -4.09 -0.88 25.77
N ILE A 88 -4.16 -2.21 25.73
CA ILE A 88 -3.33 -3.03 24.85
C ILE A 88 -4.22 -3.65 23.77
N LEU A 89 -3.80 -3.59 22.51
CA LEU A 89 -4.38 -4.33 21.39
C LEU A 89 -3.45 -5.46 20.98
N LEU A 90 -3.90 -6.70 21.17
CA LEU A 90 -3.19 -7.91 20.78
C LEU A 90 -3.59 -8.35 19.38
N THR A 91 -2.60 -8.57 18.53
CA THR A 91 -2.77 -9.12 17.19
C THR A 91 -2.56 -10.65 17.20
N PRO A 92 -3.26 -11.41 16.34
CA PRO A 92 -3.44 -12.86 16.49
C PRO A 92 -2.18 -13.73 16.22
N SER A 93 -1.00 -13.15 16.04
CA SER A 93 0.25 -13.83 15.69
C SER A 93 1.31 -13.80 16.80
N LEU A 94 0.91 -13.47 18.03
CA LEU A 94 1.76 -13.58 19.20
C LEU A 94 2.01 -15.07 19.53
N THR A 95 3.23 -15.53 19.27
CA THR A 95 3.69 -16.85 19.70
C THR A 95 4.06 -16.80 21.18
N SER A 96 3.71 -17.87 21.91
CA SER A 96 4.22 -18.10 23.26
C SER A 96 5.44 -19.01 23.20
N ASP A 97 6.46 -18.75 24.01
CA ASP A 97 7.55 -19.70 24.24
C ASP A 97 6.97 -21.05 24.71
N GLY A 98 7.38 -22.14 24.06
CA GLY A 98 6.92 -23.50 24.35
C GLY A 98 7.33 -24.00 25.74
N ALA A 99 8.39 -23.45 26.33
CA ALA A 99 8.89 -23.85 27.64
C ALA A 99 8.26 -23.03 28.80
N THR A 100 8.17 -21.71 28.65
CA THR A 100 7.68 -20.82 29.74
C THR A 100 6.24 -20.31 29.54
N GLY A 101 5.68 -20.42 28.34
CA GLY A 101 4.38 -19.86 27.97
C GLY A 101 4.37 -18.33 27.87
N ALA A 102 5.52 -17.66 28.00
CA ALA A 102 5.65 -16.21 27.96
C ALA A 102 5.48 -15.66 26.53
N ILE A 103 5.00 -14.42 26.43
CA ILE A 103 4.84 -13.72 25.14
C ILE A 103 6.20 -13.11 24.74
N GLU A 104 6.70 -13.47 23.57
CA GLU A 104 7.95 -12.93 23.03
C GLU A 104 7.71 -11.71 22.13
N LEU A 105 8.41 -10.61 22.43
CA LEU A 105 8.40 -9.37 21.65
C LEU A 105 9.85 -8.95 21.34
N ALA A 106 10.05 -8.21 20.24
CA ALA A 106 11.38 -7.84 19.73
C ALA A 106 12.21 -7.01 20.73
N ASP A 107 11.55 -6.09 21.43
CA ASP A 107 12.22 -5.02 22.20
C ASP A 107 11.81 -4.98 23.69
N ILE A 108 11.11 -6.01 24.19
CA ILE A 108 10.58 -6.04 25.57
C ILE A 108 10.86 -7.39 26.21
N SER A 109 11.43 -7.38 27.42
CA SER A 109 11.69 -8.60 28.17
C SER A 109 10.42 -9.19 28.79
N ALA A 110 10.36 -10.52 28.96
CA ALA A 110 9.22 -11.21 29.57
C ALA A 110 8.69 -10.57 30.89
N PRO A 111 9.52 -10.14 31.86
CA PRO A 111 9.02 -9.46 33.06
C PRO A 111 8.34 -8.12 32.75
N GLN A 112 8.88 -7.34 31.80
CA GLN A 112 8.28 -6.07 31.38
C GLN A 112 6.93 -6.29 30.67
N VAL A 113 6.78 -7.36 29.89
CA VAL A 113 5.50 -7.75 29.28
C VAL A 113 4.45 -8.03 30.37
N SER A 114 4.81 -8.82 31.38
CA SER A 114 3.90 -9.16 32.49
C SER A 114 3.48 -7.91 33.30
N GLN A 115 4.41 -6.99 33.54
CA GLN A 115 4.15 -5.72 34.22
C GLN A 115 3.19 -4.84 33.39
N ALA A 116 3.39 -4.75 32.08
CA ALA A 116 2.53 -3.96 31.21
C ALA A 116 1.11 -4.54 31.09
N LEU A 117 0.95 -5.87 31.04
CA LEU A 117 -0.36 -6.53 31.08
C LEU A 117 -1.09 -6.30 32.41
N HIS A 118 -0.36 -6.30 33.53
CA HIS A 118 -0.94 -5.98 34.83
C HIS A 118 -1.44 -4.54 34.91
N LEU A 119 -0.67 -3.59 34.36
CA LEU A 119 -0.97 -2.15 34.41
C LEU A 119 -2.02 -1.69 33.39
N ALA A 120 -2.29 -2.46 32.33
CA ALA A 120 -3.30 -2.11 31.34
C ALA A 120 -4.71 -2.11 31.94
N ASP A 121 -5.52 -1.14 31.52
CA ASP A 121 -6.94 -1.06 31.92
C ASP A 121 -7.73 -2.14 31.20
N ARG A 122 -7.53 -2.28 29.88
CA ARG A 122 -8.19 -3.28 29.03
C ARG A 122 -7.21 -3.89 28.04
N ILE A 123 -7.50 -5.13 27.67
CA ILE A 123 -6.76 -5.89 26.67
C ILE A 123 -7.73 -6.25 25.53
N TRP A 124 -7.62 -5.55 24.41
CA TRP A 124 -8.36 -5.83 23.19
C TRP A 124 -7.69 -6.95 22.42
N TRP A 125 -8.43 -7.99 22.05
CA TRP A 125 -7.92 -9.05 21.19
C TRP A 125 -8.63 -9.02 19.83
N LEU A 126 -7.85 -8.74 18.79
CA LEU A 126 -8.28 -8.82 17.40
C LEU A 126 -8.31 -10.29 16.92
N ALA A 127 -9.50 -10.88 16.83
CA ALA A 127 -9.71 -12.27 16.41
C ALA A 127 -10.78 -12.36 15.31
N PRO A 128 -10.38 -12.38 14.03
CA PRO A 128 -11.31 -12.17 12.92
C PRO A 128 -12.35 -13.29 12.72
N GLU A 129 -12.06 -14.56 13.01
CA GLU A 129 -12.96 -15.67 12.59
C GLU A 129 -13.00 -16.92 13.52
N LEU A 130 -12.77 -16.80 14.82
CA LEU A 130 -12.92 -17.96 15.74
C LEU A 130 -14.35 -18.06 16.30
N LYS A 131 -15.01 -19.22 16.09
CA LYS A 131 -16.26 -19.61 16.79
C LYS A 131 -16.07 -19.47 18.30
N THR A 132 -17.12 -19.06 19.02
CA THR A 132 -17.11 -18.66 20.45
C THR A 132 -16.58 -19.71 21.44
N ALA A 133 -16.42 -20.98 21.05
CA ALA A 133 -15.84 -22.03 21.90
C ALA A 133 -14.33 -22.29 21.66
N GLN A 134 -13.75 -21.84 20.54
CA GLN A 134 -12.37 -22.22 20.14
C GLN A 134 -11.29 -21.21 20.55
N TRP A 135 -11.67 -20.01 21.02
CA TRP A 135 -10.72 -18.93 21.33
C TRP A 135 -9.94 -19.16 22.64
N GLN A 136 -10.51 -19.90 23.59
CA GLN A 136 -9.81 -20.25 24.85
C GLN A 136 -8.58 -21.12 24.58
N HIS A 137 -8.61 -21.98 23.56
CA HIS A 137 -7.48 -22.81 23.15
C HIS A 137 -6.45 -22.05 22.30
N ALA A 138 -6.86 -21.01 21.57
CA ALA A 138 -5.98 -20.18 20.76
C ALA A 138 -5.27 -19.08 21.57
N MET A 139 -5.64 -18.89 22.84
CA MET A 139 -5.07 -17.86 23.70
C MET A 139 -3.72 -18.32 24.25
N PRO A 140 -2.66 -17.50 24.13
CA PRO A 140 -1.43 -17.73 24.87
C PRO A 140 -1.73 -18.03 26.34
N LYS A 141 -1.18 -19.13 26.88
CA LYS A 141 -1.42 -19.53 28.28
C LYS A 141 -1.11 -18.39 29.26
N ALA A 142 -0.14 -17.52 28.95
CA ALA A 142 0.18 -16.33 29.73
C ALA A 142 -0.99 -15.35 29.94
N LEU A 143 -1.95 -15.28 29.01
CA LEU A 143 -3.10 -14.37 29.10
C LEU A 143 -4.24 -14.94 29.96
N SER A 144 -4.19 -16.22 30.35
CA SER A 144 -5.21 -16.85 31.20
C SER A 144 -5.42 -16.10 32.53
N ARG A 145 -4.35 -15.56 33.11
CA ARG A 145 -4.40 -14.78 34.36
C ARG A 145 -5.11 -13.43 34.25
N TYR A 146 -5.35 -12.95 33.02
CA TYR A 146 -5.91 -11.63 32.75
C TYR A 146 -7.28 -11.71 32.04
N GLN A 147 -7.96 -12.86 32.05
CA GLN A 147 -9.24 -13.08 31.36
C GLN A 147 -10.30 -12.00 31.64
N HIS A 148 -10.37 -11.50 32.88
CA HIS A 148 -11.31 -10.44 33.29
C HIS A 148 -11.08 -9.09 32.59
N LYS A 149 -9.90 -8.86 31.99
CA LYS A 149 -9.55 -7.63 31.25
C LYS A 149 -9.67 -7.78 29.73
N ILE A 150 -9.88 -8.99 29.23
CA ILE A 150 -9.80 -9.29 27.80
C ILE A 150 -11.15 -9.04 27.12
N ILE A 151 -11.14 -8.22 26.09
CA ILE A 151 -12.31 -7.92 25.25
C ILE A 151 -12.02 -8.36 23.82
N LYS A 152 -12.86 -9.26 23.29
CA LYS A 152 -12.72 -9.78 21.93
C LYS A 152 -13.37 -8.82 20.92
N VAL A 153 -12.63 -8.49 19.86
CA VAL A 153 -13.14 -7.74 18.70
C VAL A 153 -12.82 -8.49 17.41
N ARG A 154 -13.77 -8.52 16.47
CA ARG A 154 -13.62 -9.18 15.17
C ARG A 154 -12.85 -8.32 14.18
N SER A 155 -12.94 -7.00 14.33
CA SER A 155 -12.26 -6.04 13.45
C SER A 155 -11.91 -4.74 14.18
N VAL A 156 -10.96 -4.01 13.60
CA VAL A 156 -10.62 -2.66 14.07
C VAL A 156 -11.78 -1.67 13.83
N THR A 157 -12.63 -1.93 12.82
CA THR A 157 -13.87 -1.18 12.60
C THR A 157 -14.87 -1.37 13.74
N GLU A 158 -14.98 -2.59 14.26
CA GLU A 158 -15.80 -2.88 15.44
C GLU A 158 -15.24 -2.20 16.70
N LEU A 159 -13.93 -2.28 16.91
CA LEU A 159 -13.24 -1.58 18.01
C LEU A 159 -13.57 -0.08 18.03
N THR A 160 -13.38 0.61 16.91
CA THR A 160 -13.69 2.06 16.80
C THR A 160 -15.17 2.36 16.91
N ARG A 161 -16.06 1.44 16.49
CA ARG A 161 -17.51 1.57 16.69
C ARG A 161 -17.87 1.51 18.17
N LEU A 162 -17.31 0.57 18.93
CA LEU A 162 -17.54 0.46 20.38
C LEU A 162 -17.12 1.75 21.10
N TRP A 163 -15.99 2.35 20.72
CA TRP A 163 -15.56 3.63 21.26
C TRP A 163 -16.49 4.80 20.94
N ARG A 164 -17.10 4.85 19.75
CA ARG A 164 -18.09 5.90 19.41
C ARG A 164 -19.37 5.77 20.22
N THR A 165 -19.89 4.55 20.37
CA THR A 165 -21.16 4.32 21.08
C THR A 165 -21.14 4.75 22.54
N ALA A 166 -19.95 4.77 23.18
CA ALA A 166 -19.79 5.30 24.53
C ALA A 166 -19.90 6.84 24.60
N ASN A 167 -19.52 7.54 23.54
CA ASN A 167 -19.54 9.01 23.50
C ASN A 167 -20.92 9.58 23.14
N GLU A 168 -21.75 8.82 22.42
CA GLU A 168 -23.04 9.30 21.86
C GLU A 168 -24.25 9.01 22.76
N GLY A 169 -24.05 8.55 24.01
CA GLY A 169 -25.16 8.26 24.93
C GLY A 169 -26.04 7.06 24.53
N ALA A 170 -25.68 6.33 23.47
CA ALA A 170 -26.42 5.18 22.94
C ALA A 170 -26.48 4.00 23.91
N TRP A 171 -27.50 3.13 23.74
CA TRP A 171 -27.64 1.88 24.48
C TRP A 171 -26.42 0.96 24.22
N PRO A 172 -25.84 0.35 25.28
CA PRO A 172 -24.59 -0.39 25.15
C PRO A 172 -24.77 -1.67 24.32
N VAL A 173 -23.85 -1.87 23.37
CA VAL A 173 -23.68 -3.17 22.70
C VAL A 173 -23.03 -4.12 23.71
N PHE A 174 -23.71 -5.22 24.07
CA PHE A 174 -23.32 -6.17 25.13
C PHE A 174 -23.36 -5.62 26.58
N GLY A 175 -24.20 -4.63 26.89
CA GLY A 175 -24.46 -4.23 28.28
C GLY A 175 -23.35 -3.40 28.96
N ALA A 176 -22.22 -3.13 28.29
CA ALA A 176 -21.13 -2.29 28.79
C ALA A 176 -20.78 -1.15 27.82
N LYS A 177 -20.52 0.07 28.34
CA LYS A 177 -20.02 1.22 27.57
C LYS A 177 -18.49 1.21 27.57
N TYR A 178 -17.87 1.27 26.39
CA TYR A 178 -16.41 1.25 26.24
C TYR A 178 -15.89 2.60 25.73
N THR A 179 -15.21 3.37 26.57
CA THR A 179 -14.60 4.65 26.16
C THR A 179 -13.27 4.42 25.44
N ALA A 180 -12.88 5.33 24.54
CA ALA A 180 -11.55 5.31 23.92
C ALA A 180 -10.43 5.60 24.95
N PRO A 181 -9.30 4.85 24.92
CA PRO A 181 -8.16 5.14 25.79
C PRO A 181 -7.36 6.36 25.32
N ARG A 182 -6.58 6.99 26.22
CA ARG A 182 -5.63 8.06 25.81
C ARG A 182 -4.43 7.51 25.06
N GLN A 183 -4.04 6.27 25.35
CA GLN A 183 -2.95 5.56 24.70
C GLN A 183 -3.36 4.12 24.38
N LEU A 184 -3.09 3.69 23.15
CA LEU A 184 -3.30 2.32 22.71
C LEU A 184 -1.96 1.71 22.29
N LYS A 185 -1.55 0.64 22.97
CA LYS A 185 -0.34 -0.12 22.65
C LYS A 185 -0.71 -1.33 21.80
N ILE A 186 -0.17 -1.42 20.59
CA ILE A 186 -0.45 -2.50 19.64
C ILE A 186 0.71 -3.49 19.69
N TRP A 187 0.44 -4.75 20.02
CA TRP A 187 1.45 -5.79 20.17
C TRP A 187 1.27 -6.94 19.16
N GLY A 188 2.40 -7.48 18.69
CA GLY A 188 2.48 -8.61 17.76
C GLY A 188 2.94 -8.17 16.37
N ASP A 189 2.42 -8.79 15.29
CA ASP A 189 2.82 -8.40 13.93
C ASP A 189 2.27 -7.03 13.50
N GLY A 190 1.31 -6.48 14.25
CA GLY A 190 0.67 -5.21 13.94
C GLY A 190 -0.52 -5.34 12.99
N LEU A 191 -0.95 -4.20 12.44
CA LEU A 191 -2.14 -4.08 11.60
C LEU A 191 -1.76 -3.79 10.14
N THR A 192 -2.58 -4.27 9.20
CA THR A 192 -2.43 -3.92 7.78
C THR A 192 -2.79 -2.45 7.53
N GLU A 193 -2.32 -1.88 6.42
CA GLU A 193 -2.71 -0.54 5.94
C GLU A 193 -4.23 -0.32 5.94
N GLN A 194 -5.01 -1.32 5.53
CA GLN A 194 -6.48 -1.25 5.55
C GLN A 194 -7.06 -1.25 6.97
N GLN A 195 -6.48 -2.03 7.89
CA GLN A 195 -6.91 -2.09 9.29
C GLN A 195 -6.56 -0.82 10.06
N TRP A 196 -5.56 -0.05 9.64
CA TRP A 196 -5.24 1.25 10.21
C TRP A 196 -6.22 2.37 9.85
N GLN A 197 -6.94 2.25 8.73
CA GLN A 197 -7.85 3.31 8.24
C GLN A 197 -8.92 3.70 9.27
N PRO A 198 -9.68 2.78 9.91
CA PRO A 198 -10.67 3.15 10.93
C PRO A 198 -10.07 3.88 12.14
N LEU A 199 -8.87 3.48 12.61
CA LEU A 199 -8.19 4.12 13.74
C LEU A 199 -7.80 5.56 13.41
N ARG A 200 -7.26 5.78 12.20
CA ARG A 200 -6.85 7.10 11.73
C ARG A 200 -8.05 8.02 11.57
N LEU A 201 -9.13 7.53 10.97
CA LEU A 201 -10.37 8.30 10.82
C LEU A 201 -10.94 8.68 12.20
N PHE A 202 -10.93 7.75 13.14
CA PHE A 202 -11.37 8.02 14.52
C PHE A 202 -10.48 9.08 15.21
N GLN A 203 -9.16 8.98 15.08
CA GLN A 203 -8.21 9.95 15.64
C GLN A 203 -8.42 11.36 15.05
N GLN A 204 -8.61 11.45 13.73
CA GLN A 204 -8.89 12.70 13.03
C GLN A 204 -10.22 13.33 13.51
N GLN A 205 -11.27 12.52 13.67
CA GLN A 205 -12.55 12.96 14.21
C GLN A 205 -12.40 13.56 15.63
N GLN A 206 -11.66 12.90 16.52
CA GLN A 206 -11.41 13.42 17.87
C GLN A 206 -10.65 14.74 17.87
N GLN A 207 -9.68 14.88 16.96
CA GLN A 207 -8.91 16.12 16.82
C GLN A 207 -9.80 17.29 16.35
N THR A 208 -10.74 17.04 15.43
CA THR A 208 -11.71 18.06 15.01
C THR A 208 -12.72 18.45 16.11
N GLN A 209 -13.00 17.53 17.04
CA GLN A 209 -13.94 17.73 18.16
C GLN A 209 -13.25 18.24 19.44
N ASN A 210 -11.99 18.71 19.34
CA ASN A 210 -11.15 19.18 20.46
C ASN A 210 -11.13 18.22 21.67
N SER A 211 -11.26 16.92 21.38
CA SER A 211 -11.25 15.84 22.37
C SER A 211 -9.85 15.27 22.54
N ALA A 212 -9.59 14.58 23.65
CA ALA A 212 -8.29 13.96 23.91
C ALA A 212 -7.93 12.94 22.81
N VAL A 213 -6.90 13.26 22.02
CA VAL A 213 -6.45 12.44 20.88
C VAL A 213 -5.76 11.16 21.38
N ILE A 214 -6.16 10.01 20.83
CA ILE A 214 -5.47 8.73 21.12
C ILE A 214 -4.04 8.76 20.56
N THR A 215 -3.08 8.36 21.38
CA THR A 215 -1.69 8.09 20.95
C THR A 215 -1.52 6.59 20.67
N PHE A 216 -0.98 6.24 19.50
CA PHE A 216 -0.69 4.85 19.12
C PHE A 216 0.79 4.51 19.30
N GLU A 217 1.06 3.46 20.06
CA GLU A 217 2.40 2.90 20.25
C GLU A 217 2.41 1.47 19.72
N TYR A 218 3.46 1.07 19.00
CA TYR A 218 3.57 -0.26 18.41
C TYR A 218 4.79 -0.99 18.95
N VAL A 219 4.61 -2.24 19.35
CA VAL A 219 5.67 -3.16 19.78
C VAL A 219 5.61 -4.41 18.92
N ALA A 220 6.68 -4.64 18.16
CA ALA A 220 6.74 -5.73 17.20
C ALA A 220 6.99 -7.09 17.86
N SER A 221 6.41 -8.13 17.26
CA SER A 221 6.83 -9.53 17.41
C SER A 221 8.24 -9.76 16.85
N GLN A 222 8.87 -10.85 17.28
CA GLN A 222 10.15 -11.30 16.75
C GLN A 222 10.06 -11.55 15.23
N LEU A 223 11.12 -11.18 14.50
CA LEU A 223 11.19 -11.41 13.06
C LEU A 223 11.29 -12.90 12.77
N GLN A 224 10.46 -13.37 11.85
CA GLN A 224 10.54 -14.74 11.32
C GLN A 224 11.45 -14.77 10.09
N THR A 225 12.17 -15.88 9.91
CA THR A 225 12.98 -16.10 8.71
C THR A 225 12.10 -16.52 7.55
N GLY A 226 12.27 -15.88 6.39
CA GLY A 226 11.52 -16.19 5.18
C GLY A 226 11.61 -15.08 4.13
N LEU A 227 10.83 -15.23 3.05
CA LEU A 227 10.85 -14.32 1.92
C LEU A 227 9.90 -13.14 2.14
N VAL A 228 10.36 -11.94 1.82
CA VAL A 228 9.59 -10.68 1.94
C VAL A 228 9.74 -9.82 0.70
N ALA A 229 8.83 -8.85 0.55
CA ALA A 229 8.83 -7.89 -0.57
C ALA A 229 8.84 -8.58 -1.95
N LEU A 230 8.10 -9.68 -2.07
CA LEU A 230 8.03 -10.45 -3.31
C LEU A 230 7.30 -9.67 -4.41
N HIS A 231 7.77 -9.84 -5.63
CA HIS A 231 7.19 -9.22 -6.82
C HIS A 231 7.28 -10.18 -8.00
N TRP A 232 6.14 -10.49 -8.62
CA TRP A 232 6.08 -11.29 -9.86
C TRP A 232 4.83 -10.99 -10.68
N GLN A 233 4.94 -11.21 -11.99
CA GLN A 233 3.82 -11.02 -12.91
C GLN A 233 2.74 -12.09 -12.66
N ARG A 234 1.47 -11.67 -12.52
CA ARG A 234 0.33 -12.58 -12.31
C ARG A 234 -0.16 -13.24 -13.59
N GLN A 235 0.09 -12.59 -14.72
CA GLN A 235 -0.25 -13.06 -16.04
C GLN A 235 0.93 -12.80 -16.98
N LEU A 236 1.24 -13.77 -17.83
CA LEU A 236 2.29 -13.72 -18.84
C LEU A 236 1.70 -14.05 -20.20
N ASN A 237 2.30 -13.50 -21.25
CA ASN A 237 2.08 -14.01 -22.60
C ASN A 237 2.92 -15.28 -22.81
N LEU A 238 2.45 -16.18 -23.67
CA LEU A 238 3.21 -17.38 -24.07
C LEU A 238 4.64 -17.01 -24.51
N GLY A 239 5.65 -17.68 -23.94
CA GLY A 239 7.07 -17.41 -24.20
C GLY A 239 7.66 -16.20 -23.46
N GLN A 240 6.86 -15.39 -22.78
CA GLN A 240 7.36 -14.33 -21.90
C GLN A 240 8.04 -14.92 -20.66
N ALA A 241 9.17 -14.34 -20.24
CA ALA A 241 9.84 -14.73 -19.01
C ALA A 241 9.04 -14.27 -17.77
N LEU A 242 8.80 -15.21 -16.86
CA LEU A 242 8.45 -14.93 -15.47
C LEU A 242 9.70 -14.39 -14.77
N THR A 243 9.55 -13.32 -14.01
CA THR A 243 10.62 -12.80 -13.13
C THR A 243 10.07 -12.68 -11.72
N VAL A 244 10.70 -13.39 -10.79
CA VAL A 244 10.34 -13.39 -9.37
C VAL A 244 11.45 -12.70 -8.61
N THR A 245 11.15 -11.55 -8.03
CA THR A 245 12.10 -10.81 -7.19
C THR A 245 11.60 -10.72 -5.76
N GLY A 246 12.53 -10.49 -4.83
CA GLY A 246 12.21 -10.32 -3.42
C GLY A 246 13.47 -10.19 -2.58
N ARG A 247 13.29 -10.30 -1.26
CA ARG A 247 14.38 -10.19 -0.28
C ARG A 247 14.25 -11.26 0.79
N LEU A 248 15.37 -11.74 1.30
CA LEU A 248 15.39 -12.61 2.49
C LEU A 248 15.32 -11.78 3.78
N GLN A 249 14.36 -12.07 4.64
CA GLN A 249 14.32 -11.63 6.03
C GLN A 249 14.78 -12.77 6.94
N ARG A 250 15.59 -12.48 7.95
CA ARG A 250 16.06 -13.46 8.94
C ARG A 250 15.65 -13.05 10.35
N ALA A 251 15.47 -14.05 11.22
CA ALA A 251 15.40 -13.85 12.65
C ALA A 251 16.72 -13.26 13.20
N VAL A 252 16.65 -12.51 14.30
CA VAL A 252 17.76 -11.72 14.84
C VAL A 252 18.99 -12.57 15.19
N ASN A 253 18.80 -13.83 15.57
CA ASN A 253 19.86 -14.73 16.05
C ASN A 253 20.36 -15.74 15.00
N GLU A 254 20.09 -15.52 13.71
CA GLU A 254 20.40 -16.50 12.67
C GLU A 254 21.52 -16.05 11.71
N SER A 255 22.62 -16.82 11.67
CA SER A 255 23.79 -16.59 10.82
C SER A 255 23.87 -17.48 9.57
N LYS A 256 22.88 -18.35 9.33
CA LYS A 256 22.88 -19.32 8.23
C LYS A 256 22.77 -18.65 6.84
N HIS A 257 23.40 -19.28 5.86
CA HIS A 257 23.21 -19.02 4.43
C HIS A 257 22.06 -19.85 3.89
N TYR A 258 21.36 -19.34 2.88
CA TYR A 258 20.20 -19.99 2.32
C TYR A 258 20.31 -20.17 0.81
N ARG A 259 19.84 -21.31 0.31
CA ARG A 259 19.59 -21.52 -1.11
C ARG A 259 18.10 -21.36 -1.37
N LEU A 260 17.76 -20.43 -2.26
CA LEU A 260 16.42 -20.24 -2.79
C LEU A 260 16.34 -20.87 -4.18
N SER A 261 15.37 -21.75 -4.40
CA SER A 261 15.13 -22.41 -5.68
C SER A 261 13.71 -22.17 -6.16
N LEU A 262 13.56 -21.84 -7.44
CA LEU A 262 12.27 -21.83 -8.14
C LEU A 262 12.04 -23.23 -8.73
N VAL A 263 10.96 -23.89 -8.29
CA VAL A 263 10.68 -25.30 -8.59
C VAL A 263 9.32 -25.44 -9.25
N HIS A 264 9.22 -26.36 -10.22
CA HIS A 264 7.96 -26.82 -10.81
C HIS A 264 8.00 -28.34 -10.99
N HIS A 265 7.03 -29.06 -10.43
CA HIS A 265 7.01 -30.53 -10.43
C HIS A 265 8.36 -31.16 -10.02
N ASP A 266 8.91 -30.70 -8.89
CA ASP A 266 10.22 -31.13 -8.33
C ASP A 266 11.45 -30.84 -9.20
N GLN A 267 11.29 -30.17 -10.36
CA GLN A 267 12.40 -29.70 -11.18
C GLN A 267 12.78 -28.26 -10.78
N VAL A 268 14.05 -28.06 -10.43
CA VAL A 268 14.61 -26.72 -10.20
C VAL A 268 14.79 -26.01 -11.55
N LEU A 269 14.10 -24.89 -11.71
CA LEU A 269 14.15 -24.06 -12.91
C LEU A 269 15.24 -22.99 -12.83
N ASP A 270 15.41 -22.41 -11.64
CA ASP A 270 16.40 -21.39 -11.35
C ASP A 270 16.72 -21.39 -9.84
N SER A 271 17.89 -20.88 -9.45
CA SER A 271 18.26 -20.80 -8.03
C SER A 271 19.25 -19.68 -7.72
N ALA A 272 19.18 -19.15 -6.51
CA ALA A 272 20.10 -18.16 -5.99
C ALA A 272 20.55 -18.53 -4.56
N ILE A 273 21.78 -18.15 -4.20
CA ILE A 273 22.28 -18.24 -2.83
C ILE A 273 22.08 -16.87 -2.19
N LEU A 274 21.45 -16.83 -1.03
CA LEU A 274 21.05 -15.60 -0.34
C LEU A 274 21.73 -15.47 1.02
N THR A 275 22.23 -14.27 1.25
CA THR A 275 22.68 -13.77 2.54
C THR A 275 21.64 -12.81 3.17
N ASN A 276 21.92 -12.25 4.35
CA ASN A 276 20.96 -11.41 5.05
C ASN A 276 20.57 -10.18 4.23
N HIS A 277 19.27 -9.87 4.12
CA HIS A 277 18.77 -8.67 3.44
C HIS A 277 19.12 -8.59 1.95
N GLU A 278 19.67 -9.66 1.36
CA GLU A 278 20.01 -9.72 -0.04
C GLU A 278 18.76 -9.85 -0.91
N THR A 279 18.74 -9.12 -2.02
CA THR A 279 17.68 -9.18 -3.02
C THR A 279 17.98 -10.27 -4.03
N PHE A 280 16.96 -10.96 -4.51
CA PHE A 280 17.10 -12.01 -5.52
C PHE A 280 16.26 -11.73 -6.75
N SER A 281 16.62 -12.38 -7.85
CA SER A 281 15.84 -12.42 -9.10
C SER A 281 15.94 -13.82 -9.70
N LEU A 282 14.82 -14.52 -9.80
CA LEU A 282 14.71 -15.84 -10.42
C LEU A 282 13.84 -15.74 -11.68
N THR A 283 14.20 -16.48 -12.72
CA THR A 283 13.53 -16.40 -14.02
C THR A 283 13.17 -17.77 -14.60
N THR A 284 12.07 -17.82 -15.36
CA THR A 284 11.70 -19.01 -16.14
C THR A 284 10.79 -18.61 -17.29
N THR A 285 10.60 -19.47 -18.30
CA THR A 285 9.69 -19.25 -19.43
C THR A 285 8.78 -20.46 -19.61
N SER A 286 7.49 -20.21 -19.88
CA SER A 286 6.56 -21.28 -20.24
C SER A 286 6.41 -21.38 -21.76
N LYS A 287 6.41 -22.62 -22.25
CA LYS A 287 6.17 -22.96 -23.67
C LYS A 287 4.72 -23.29 -23.97
N VAL A 288 3.86 -23.38 -22.95
CA VAL A 288 2.43 -23.70 -23.11
C VAL A 288 1.55 -22.73 -22.32
N THR A 289 0.33 -22.51 -22.80
CA THR A 289 -0.67 -21.69 -22.11
C THR A 289 -1.34 -22.49 -21.01
N GLY A 290 -1.73 -21.83 -19.92
CA GLY A 290 -2.40 -22.49 -18.81
C GLY A 290 -2.20 -21.77 -17.47
N LEU A 291 -2.68 -22.41 -16.41
CA LEU A 291 -2.56 -21.91 -15.05
C LEU A 291 -1.42 -22.68 -14.36
N PHE A 292 -0.40 -21.95 -13.92
CA PHE A 292 0.81 -22.55 -13.34
C PHE A 292 0.95 -22.17 -11.88
N SER A 293 1.35 -23.16 -11.08
CA SER A 293 1.79 -22.97 -9.71
C SER A 293 3.25 -23.40 -9.62
N TYR A 294 4.12 -22.44 -9.31
CA TYR A 294 5.53 -22.67 -9.02
C TYR A 294 5.75 -22.61 -7.52
N GLN A 295 6.78 -23.30 -7.03
CA GLN A 295 7.17 -23.28 -5.64
C GLN A 295 8.50 -22.56 -5.47
N LEU A 296 8.56 -21.63 -4.51
CA LEU A 296 9.78 -21.07 -3.99
C LEU A 296 10.19 -21.92 -2.79
N GLN A 297 11.31 -22.62 -2.91
CA GLN A 297 11.86 -23.46 -1.86
C GLN A 297 13.08 -22.77 -1.26
N LEU A 298 13.00 -22.40 0.01
CA LEU A 298 14.11 -21.85 0.77
C LEU A 298 14.68 -22.96 1.67
N SER A 299 15.98 -23.24 1.53
CA SER A 299 16.67 -24.28 2.29
C SER A 299 17.97 -23.74 2.89
N ALA A 300 18.24 -24.06 4.16
CA ALA A 300 19.49 -23.67 4.82
C ALA A 300 20.66 -24.48 4.26
N ILE A 301 21.78 -23.81 3.98
CA ILE A 301 23.03 -24.45 3.56
C ILE A 301 23.78 -24.86 4.83
N THR A 302 23.85 -26.16 5.11
CA THR A 302 24.65 -26.70 6.21
C THR A 302 26.03 -27.10 5.69
N ASN A 303 27.09 -26.48 6.21
CA ASN A 303 28.47 -26.94 6.00
C ASN A 303 28.71 -28.21 6.82
N LYS A 304 28.24 -29.39 6.37
CA LYS A 304 28.64 -30.68 6.96
C LYS A 304 29.80 -31.27 6.15
N ALA A 305 31.01 -30.87 6.55
CA ALA A 305 32.23 -31.64 6.35
C ALA A 305 32.96 -31.70 7.70
N SER A 306 32.44 -32.48 8.64
CA SER A 306 33.18 -32.96 9.81
C SER A 306 32.47 -34.18 10.37
N ASN A 307 33.30 -35.16 10.66
CA ASN A 307 32.98 -36.55 10.97
C ASN A 307 32.11 -36.76 12.22
N VAL A 308 31.35 -37.86 12.16
CA VAL A 308 30.91 -38.73 13.27
C VAL A 308 29.69 -38.29 14.11
N THR A 309 28.68 -39.16 13.99
CA THR A 309 27.57 -39.49 14.89
C THR A 309 26.95 -38.38 15.75
N GLU A 310 25.85 -37.82 15.24
CA GLU A 310 24.59 -37.76 15.98
C GLU A 310 23.45 -37.61 14.96
N ALA A 311 22.79 -38.72 14.67
CA ALA A 311 21.55 -38.77 13.94
C ALA A 311 20.41 -38.44 14.91
N VAL A 312 20.22 -37.16 15.20
CA VAL A 312 18.91 -36.66 15.61
C VAL A 312 18.31 -35.98 14.39
N SER A 313 17.19 -36.55 13.97
CA SER A 313 16.42 -36.23 12.78
C SER A 313 15.83 -34.82 12.86
N GLU A 314 16.62 -33.79 12.58
CA GLU A 314 16.11 -32.48 12.16
C GLU A 314 16.40 -32.29 10.67
N GLN A 315 15.43 -32.65 9.84
CA GLN A 315 15.42 -32.21 8.44
C GLN A 315 15.58 -30.69 8.43
N PRO A 316 16.52 -30.11 7.65
CA PRO A 316 16.69 -28.65 7.63
C PRO A 316 15.34 -28.02 7.26
N ALA A 317 14.85 -27.10 8.09
CA ALA A 317 13.56 -26.45 7.87
C ALA A 317 13.50 -25.87 6.45
N ARG A 318 12.70 -26.49 5.59
CA ARG A 318 12.43 -26.03 4.22
C ARG A 318 11.17 -25.19 4.27
N LEU A 319 11.27 -23.94 3.86
CA LEU A 319 10.11 -23.06 3.71
C LEU A 319 9.67 -23.11 2.24
N PHE A 320 8.38 -23.34 2.03
CA PHE A 320 7.77 -23.43 0.71
C PHE A 320 6.74 -22.32 0.57
N GLU A 321 6.85 -21.56 -0.50
CA GLU A 321 5.87 -20.54 -0.87
C GLU A 321 5.40 -20.80 -2.30
N THR A 322 4.09 -20.91 -2.51
CA THR A 322 3.54 -21.16 -3.85
C THR A 322 3.27 -19.83 -4.56
N ILE A 323 3.82 -19.64 -5.75
CA ILE A 323 3.50 -18.51 -6.62
C ILE A 323 2.66 -18.99 -7.81
N ALA A 324 1.56 -18.29 -8.06
CA ALA A 324 0.64 -18.63 -9.14
C ALA A 324 0.74 -17.62 -10.29
N VAL A 325 0.76 -18.13 -11.52
CA VAL A 325 0.91 -17.36 -12.77
C VAL A 325 0.01 -17.94 -13.86
N SER A 326 -0.76 -17.09 -14.53
CA SER A 326 -1.55 -17.46 -15.72
C SER A 326 -0.77 -17.15 -16.98
N VAL A 327 -0.56 -18.13 -17.86
CA VAL A 327 0.10 -17.93 -19.16
C VAL A 327 -0.98 -17.96 -20.24
N VAL A 328 -1.21 -16.81 -20.86
CA VAL A 328 -2.22 -16.63 -21.91
C VAL A 328 -1.56 -16.49 -23.28
N LYS A 329 -2.32 -16.77 -24.33
CA LYS A 329 -1.89 -16.40 -25.68
C LYS A 329 -1.97 -14.87 -25.80
N ALA A 330 -0.92 -14.23 -26.32
CA ALA A 330 -0.97 -12.81 -26.61
C ALA A 330 -2.09 -12.54 -27.63
N GLN A 331 -2.86 -11.46 -27.43
CA GLN A 331 -3.79 -11.01 -28.45
C GLN A 331 -2.99 -10.59 -29.68
N PRO A 332 -3.27 -11.15 -30.86
CA PRO A 332 -2.55 -10.80 -32.06
C PRO A 332 -2.87 -9.35 -32.44
N VAL A 333 -1.83 -8.57 -32.73
CA VAL A 333 -1.97 -7.15 -33.08
C VAL A 333 -2.09 -6.98 -34.59
N ARG A 334 -2.79 -5.93 -35.02
CA ARG A 334 -3.01 -5.62 -36.43
C ARG A 334 -2.19 -4.40 -36.83
N VAL A 335 -1.13 -4.62 -37.60
CA VAL A 335 -0.21 -3.56 -38.03
C VAL A 335 -0.42 -3.28 -39.51
N LEU A 336 -0.67 -2.01 -39.84
CA LEU A 336 -0.65 -1.49 -41.21
C LEU A 336 0.67 -0.79 -41.44
N VAL A 337 1.36 -1.09 -42.54
CA VAL A 337 2.56 -0.38 -42.99
C VAL A 337 2.23 0.26 -44.34
N LYS A 338 2.35 1.59 -44.45
CA LYS A 338 2.29 2.31 -45.73
C LYS A 338 3.65 2.92 -46.02
N GLN A 339 4.27 2.57 -47.14
CA GLN A 339 5.63 3.01 -47.45
C GLN A 339 5.78 3.47 -48.91
N SER A 340 6.69 4.42 -49.13
CA SER A 340 7.00 4.99 -50.44
C SER A 340 7.87 4.06 -51.28
N ALA A 341 8.54 3.08 -50.67
CA ALA A 341 9.30 2.04 -51.34
C ALA A 341 9.54 0.85 -50.37
N PRO A 342 9.71 -0.39 -50.87
CA PRO A 342 10.13 -1.51 -50.05
C PRO A 342 11.47 -1.25 -49.34
N SER A 343 11.59 -1.64 -48.06
CA SER A 343 12.81 -1.49 -47.26
C SER A 343 13.22 -2.79 -46.54
N PHE A 344 14.50 -2.90 -46.18
CA PHE A 344 15.01 -4.00 -45.35
C PHE A 344 14.34 -4.05 -43.98
N GLU A 345 14.05 -2.88 -43.39
CA GLU A 345 13.33 -2.75 -42.13
C GLU A 345 11.95 -3.39 -42.22
N THR A 346 11.14 -2.98 -43.20
CA THR A 346 9.79 -3.55 -43.38
C THR A 346 9.84 -5.05 -43.67
N ARG A 347 10.85 -5.55 -44.39
CA ARG A 347 11.02 -6.99 -44.62
C ARG A 347 11.26 -7.75 -43.31
N LYS A 348 12.14 -7.25 -42.44
CA LYS A 348 12.41 -7.88 -41.14
C LYS A 348 11.26 -7.74 -40.16
N LEU A 349 10.63 -6.58 -40.10
CA LEU A 349 9.46 -6.35 -39.25
C LEU A 349 8.30 -7.27 -39.66
N LYS A 350 8.06 -7.40 -40.97
CA LYS A 350 7.05 -8.32 -41.52
C LYS A 350 7.33 -9.77 -41.12
N GLN A 351 8.57 -10.22 -41.22
CA GLN A 351 8.97 -11.57 -40.82
C GLN A 351 8.74 -11.78 -39.31
N TRP A 352 9.19 -10.83 -38.49
CA TRP A 352 9.07 -10.90 -37.04
C TRP A 352 7.62 -10.87 -36.55
N LEU A 353 6.79 -9.96 -37.08
CA LEU A 353 5.36 -9.90 -36.77
C LEU A 353 4.64 -11.18 -37.20
N SER A 354 4.98 -11.72 -38.37
CA SER A 354 4.39 -12.98 -38.85
C SER A 354 4.76 -14.17 -37.95
N GLN A 355 6.03 -14.28 -37.55
CA GLN A 355 6.54 -15.33 -36.65
C GLN A 355 5.93 -15.24 -35.24
N THR A 356 5.62 -14.03 -34.77
CA THR A 356 4.98 -13.79 -33.46
C THR A 356 3.45 -13.90 -33.51
N GLY A 357 2.88 -14.30 -34.64
CA GLY A 357 1.44 -14.55 -34.80
C GLY A 357 0.59 -13.28 -34.96
N ASN A 358 1.20 -12.14 -35.28
CA ASN A 358 0.53 -10.87 -35.50
C ASN A 358 0.12 -10.69 -36.97
N GLN A 359 -0.94 -9.91 -37.21
CA GLN A 359 -1.36 -9.52 -38.55
C GLN A 359 -0.53 -8.34 -39.03
N ILE A 360 -0.05 -8.41 -40.28
CA ILE A 360 0.59 -7.28 -40.94
C ILE A 360 0.02 -7.09 -42.34
N HIS A 361 -0.42 -5.87 -42.64
CA HIS A 361 -0.78 -5.41 -43.97
C HIS A 361 0.27 -4.40 -44.43
N VAL A 362 1.00 -4.70 -45.50
CA VAL A 362 2.01 -3.81 -46.09
C VAL A 362 1.51 -3.29 -47.42
N ILE A 363 1.45 -1.96 -47.57
CA ILE A 363 1.12 -1.23 -48.79
C ILE A 363 2.39 -0.46 -49.20
N SER A 364 3.00 -0.84 -50.32
CA SER A 364 4.24 -0.24 -50.81
C SER A 364 4.05 0.35 -52.19
N GLN A 365 4.50 1.57 -52.40
CA GLN A 365 4.57 2.12 -53.75
C GLN A 365 5.71 1.41 -54.52
N ILE A 366 5.43 0.99 -55.76
CA ILE A 366 6.41 0.35 -56.66
C ILE A 366 6.74 1.29 -57.83
N SER A 367 5.77 2.09 -58.27
CA SER A 367 5.96 3.20 -59.21
C SER A 367 4.95 4.31 -58.91
N GLU A 368 5.03 5.44 -59.62
CA GLU A 368 4.17 6.61 -59.36
C GLU A 368 2.68 6.27 -59.21
N GLN A 369 2.18 5.31 -60.00
CA GLN A 369 0.77 4.90 -60.01
C GLN A 369 0.55 3.43 -59.62
N GLN A 370 1.58 2.70 -59.20
CA GLN A 370 1.50 1.26 -58.91
C GLN A 370 1.87 0.94 -57.47
N TRP A 371 1.10 0.04 -56.86
CA TRP A 371 1.22 -0.32 -55.45
C TRP A 371 1.22 -1.84 -55.27
N ALA A 372 2.15 -2.34 -54.45
CA ALA A 372 2.17 -3.70 -53.96
C ALA A 372 1.47 -3.78 -52.60
N GLN A 373 0.60 -4.76 -52.44
CA GLN A 373 -0.05 -5.06 -51.16
C GLN A 373 0.27 -6.49 -50.72
N GLN A 374 0.55 -6.66 -49.43
CA GLN A 374 0.80 -7.97 -48.82
C GLN A 374 0.11 -8.02 -47.46
N LEU A 375 -0.80 -8.98 -47.27
CA LEU A 375 -1.45 -9.26 -45.99
C LEU A 375 -1.00 -10.63 -45.48
N LEU A 376 -0.47 -10.66 -44.26
CA LEU A 376 -0.04 -11.90 -43.60
C LEU A 376 -0.81 -12.07 -42.28
N ASN A 377 -1.09 -13.34 -41.94
CA ASN A 377 -1.85 -13.75 -40.75
C ASN A 377 -3.19 -12.98 -40.58
N PRO A 378 -4.11 -12.99 -41.57
CA PRO A 378 -5.38 -12.28 -41.45
C PRO A 378 -6.23 -12.85 -40.31
N ILE A 379 -6.54 -12.02 -39.31
CA ILE A 379 -7.28 -12.44 -38.10
C ILE A 379 -8.79 -12.53 -38.37
N ASN A 380 -9.30 -11.82 -39.40
CA ASN A 380 -10.71 -11.83 -39.81
C ASN A 380 -10.85 -12.19 -41.30
N ALA A 381 -10.59 -13.46 -41.66
CA ALA A 381 -10.64 -13.92 -43.05
C ALA A 381 -11.99 -13.67 -43.74
N ALA A 382 -13.11 -13.71 -43.00
CA ALA A 382 -14.46 -13.51 -43.54
C ALA A 382 -14.69 -12.11 -44.15
N HIS A 383 -13.97 -11.09 -43.68
CA HIS A 383 -14.11 -9.72 -44.21
C HIS A 383 -13.25 -9.48 -45.47
N TYR A 384 -12.28 -10.35 -45.75
CA TYR A 384 -11.43 -10.30 -46.95
C TYR A 384 -11.84 -11.34 -48.01
N ALA A 385 -12.70 -12.30 -47.66
CA ALA A 385 -13.13 -13.41 -48.51
C ALA A 385 -14.24 -13.04 -49.52
N SER A 386 -14.90 -11.88 -49.40
CA SER A 386 -15.95 -11.46 -50.35
C SER A 386 -15.42 -10.88 -51.67
N VAL A 387 -14.16 -11.19 -52.03
CA VAL A 387 -13.52 -10.75 -53.28
C VAL A 387 -12.85 -11.95 -53.96
N SER A 388 -13.49 -13.11 -53.93
CA SER A 388 -13.10 -14.24 -54.78
C SER A 388 -14.33 -15.07 -55.09
N ASP A 389 -15.08 -14.65 -56.11
CA ASP A 389 -15.94 -15.56 -56.86
C ASP A 389 -15.65 -15.38 -58.35
N THR A 390 -15.32 -16.53 -58.99
CA THR A 390 -15.16 -16.79 -60.44
C THR A 390 -13.86 -16.22 -61.08
N VAL A 391 -13.00 -16.94 -61.83
CA VAL A 391 -13.00 -18.25 -62.51
C VAL A 391 -11.55 -18.78 -62.55
N GLY A 392 -11.35 -20.10 -62.45
CA GLY A 392 -10.25 -20.80 -63.14
C GLY A 392 -8.98 -21.04 -62.32
N GLY A 393 -8.68 -22.32 -62.10
CA GLY A 393 -7.53 -22.83 -61.34
C GLY A 393 -6.20 -22.16 -61.67
N ASN A 394 -5.70 -21.39 -60.71
CA ASN A 394 -4.30 -21.20 -60.40
C ASN A 394 -4.24 -20.61 -58.99
N LYS A 395 -3.47 -21.22 -58.08
CA LYS A 395 -3.22 -20.71 -56.73
C LYS A 395 -2.46 -19.38 -56.80
N LYS A 396 -3.14 -18.29 -57.16
CA LYS A 396 -2.69 -16.93 -56.91
C LYS A 396 -3.11 -16.58 -55.50
N GLN A 397 -2.14 -16.20 -54.67
CA GLN A 397 -2.36 -15.53 -53.40
C GLN A 397 -3.47 -14.48 -53.59
N ALA A 398 -4.47 -14.47 -52.72
CA ALA A 398 -5.63 -13.58 -52.78
C ALA A 398 -5.18 -12.14 -53.08
N GLN A 399 -5.29 -11.77 -54.36
CA GLN A 399 -5.04 -10.43 -54.84
C GLN A 399 -6.27 -9.63 -54.42
N ALA A 400 -6.25 -9.15 -53.17
CA ALA A 400 -7.23 -8.19 -52.70
C ALA A 400 -7.19 -6.99 -53.66
N THR A 401 -8.18 -6.88 -54.52
CA THR A 401 -8.48 -5.64 -55.23
C THR A 401 -9.00 -4.66 -54.19
N ALA A 402 -8.09 -4.02 -53.46
CA ALA A 402 -8.41 -3.14 -52.35
C ALA A 402 -7.62 -1.84 -52.50
N ASP A 403 -8.34 -0.72 -52.51
CA ASP A 403 -7.81 0.64 -52.59
C ASP A 403 -6.54 0.84 -51.72
N HIS A 404 -5.47 1.40 -52.32
CA HIS A 404 -4.20 1.71 -51.64
C HIS A 404 -4.31 2.95 -50.74
N ARG A 405 -5.44 3.66 -50.81
CA ARG A 405 -5.71 4.85 -50.02
C ARG A 405 -6.02 4.49 -48.57
N LEU A 406 -5.63 5.39 -47.66
CA LEU A 406 -5.97 5.28 -46.24
C LEU A 406 -7.45 5.63 -46.01
N SER A 407 -8.32 4.64 -46.21
CA SER A 407 -9.75 4.77 -45.90
C SER A 407 -10.05 4.62 -44.41
N ALA A 408 -11.20 5.14 -43.97
CA ALA A 408 -11.64 5.02 -42.58
C ALA A 408 -11.81 3.54 -42.14
N SER A 409 -12.29 2.66 -43.03
CA SER A 409 -12.45 1.23 -42.74
C SER A 409 -11.10 0.52 -42.59
N LEU A 410 -10.13 0.83 -43.45
CA LEU A 410 -8.78 0.28 -43.36
C LEU A 410 -8.11 0.68 -42.04
N LEU A 411 -8.22 1.96 -41.65
CA LEU A 411 -7.65 2.48 -40.41
C LEU A 411 -8.39 1.99 -39.15
N ALA A 412 -9.70 1.73 -39.24
CA ALA A 412 -10.48 1.15 -38.15
C ALA A 412 -10.07 -0.31 -37.87
N ASN A 413 -9.68 -1.05 -38.90
CA ASN A 413 -9.31 -2.47 -38.80
C ASN A 413 -7.85 -2.72 -38.36
N ASN A 414 -7.08 -1.68 -38.04
CA ASN A 414 -5.70 -1.81 -37.59
C ASN A 414 -5.48 -1.09 -36.26
N ASP A 415 -4.55 -1.59 -35.45
CA ASP A 415 -4.21 -1.06 -34.13
C ASP A 415 -3.03 -0.08 -34.21
N LEU A 416 -2.16 -0.24 -35.21
CA LEU A 416 -1.00 0.61 -35.46
C LEU A 416 -0.83 0.84 -36.97
N LEU A 417 -0.64 2.09 -37.38
CA LEU A 417 -0.12 2.47 -38.69
C LEU A 417 1.36 2.85 -38.57
N ILE A 418 2.21 2.25 -39.40
CA ILE A 418 3.60 2.63 -39.60
C ILE A 418 3.70 3.28 -40.98
N ILE A 419 4.27 4.49 -41.04
CA ILE A 419 4.41 5.24 -42.30
C ILE A 419 5.77 5.92 -42.38
N ASP A 420 6.40 5.90 -43.55
CA ASP A 420 7.62 6.69 -43.77
C ASP A 420 7.31 8.15 -44.13
N SER A 421 8.29 9.03 -43.97
CA SER A 421 8.16 10.46 -44.23
C SER A 421 7.60 10.79 -45.62
N ARG A 422 8.07 10.11 -46.67
CA ARG A 422 7.68 10.40 -48.06
C ARG A 422 6.24 9.95 -48.32
N ALA A 423 5.86 8.76 -47.84
CA ALA A 423 4.50 8.25 -47.94
C ALA A 423 3.50 9.12 -47.17
N LEU A 424 3.89 9.65 -46.00
CA LEU A 424 3.08 10.57 -45.21
C LEU A 424 2.83 11.89 -45.96
N LEU A 425 3.88 12.46 -46.55
CA LEU A 425 3.81 13.70 -47.32
C LEU A 425 3.06 13.55 -48.66
N ALA A 426 2.93 12.33 -49.17
CA ALA A 426 2.20 12.01 -50.40
C ALA A 426 0.70 11.73 -50.18
N LEU A 427 0.21 11.74 -48.93
CA LEU A 427 -1.20 11.50 -48.64
C LEU A 427 -2.10 12.62 -49.19
N SER A 428 -3.21 12.24 -49.80
CA SER A 428 -4.24 13.17 -50.25
C SER A 428 -5.04 13.78 -49.08
N ALA A 429 -5.69 14.93 -49.30
CA ALA A 429 -6.57 15.57 -48.32
C ALA A 429 -7.53 14.63 -47.57
N PRO A 430 -8.31 13.76 -48.25
CA PRO A 430 -9.22 12.84 -47.56
C PRO A 430 -8.48 11.79 -46.73
N GLU A 431 -7.31 11.31 -47.19
CA GLU A 431 -6.50 10.36 -46.42
C GLU A 431 -5.94 11.01 -45.15
N VAL A 432 -5.49 12.27 -45.23
CA VAL A 432 -5.02 13.01 -44.05
C VAL A 432 -6.15 13.20 -43.04
N SER A 433 -7.35 13.57 -43.48
CA SER A 433 -8.50 13.73 -42.59
C SER A 433 -8.92 12.39 -41.95
N ALA A 434 -8.97 11.31 -42.74
CA ALA A 434 -9.27 9.98 -42.24
C ALA A 434 -8.22 9.48 -41.23
N LEU A 435 -6.93 9.72 -41.51
CA LEU A 435 -5.82 9.42 -40.60
C LEU A 435 -5.96 10.20 -39.29
N TYR A 436 -6.14 11.52 -39.38
CA TYR A 436 -6.28 12.38 -38.20
C TYR A 436 -7.45 11.92 -37.32
N HIS A 437 -8.61 11.64 -37.93
CA HIS A 437 -9.78 11.12 -37.22
C HIS A 437 -9.52 9.73 -36.60
N ALA A 438 -8.86 8.82 -37.32
CA ALA A 438 -8.56 7.49 -36.78
C ALA A 438 -7.62 7.57 -35.56
N ILE A 439 -6.65 8.49 -35.56
CA ILE A 439 -5.76 8.72 -34.41
C ILE A 439 -6.55 9.26 -33.23
N THR A 440 -7.40 10.27 -33.42
CA THR A 440 -8.20 10.81 -32.30
C THR A 440 -9.14 9.77 -31.69
N GLN A 441 -9.56 8.77 -32.47
CA GLN A 441 -10.36 7.62 -32.03
C GLN A 441 -9.53 6.45 -31.46
N GLY A 442 -8.21 6.56 -31.40
CA GLY A 442 -7.35 5.60 -30.71
C GLY A 442 -6.26 4.95 -31.55
N LEU A 443 -6.23 5.12 -32.89
CA LEU A 443 -5.17 4.53 -33.72
C LEU A 443 -3.78 4.95 -33.23
N GLY A 444 -2.86 3.98 -33.14
CA GLY A 444 -1.44 4.26 -33.02
C GLY A 444 -0.84 4.66 -34.36
N LEU A 445 -0.01 5.72 -34.38
CA LEU A 445 0.76 6.11 -35.56
C LEU A 445 2.26 6.11 -35.21
N LEU A 446 3.07 5.39 -35.98
CA LEU A 446 4.53 5.47 -35.95
C LEU A 446 5.03 6.04 -37.28
N ILE A 447 5.73 7.16 -37.22
CA ILE A 447 6.36 7.81 -38.37
C ILE A 447 7.85 7.46 -38.37
N TRP A 448 8.32 6.76 -39.41
CA TRP A 448 9.75 6.65 -39.69
C TRP A 448 10.20 7.93 -40.36
N ALA A 449 10.92 8.73 -39.58
CA ALA A 449 11.20 10.11 -39.93
C ALA A 449 12.62 10.26 -40.49
N ASP A 450 12.72 10.90 -41.66
CA ASP A 450 13.98 11.29 -42.31
C ASP A 450 14.02 12.81 -42.58
N ALA A 451 15.11 13.25 -43.21
CA ALA A 451 15.35 14.64 -43.57
C ALA A 451 14.27 15.27 -44.46
N SER A 452 13.43 14.48 -45.16
CA SER A 452 12.35 15.03 -46.00
C SER A 452 11.27 15.77 -45.19
N LEU A 453 11.17 15.53 -43.88
CA LEU A 453 10.28 16.27 -42.98
C LEU A 453 10.84 17.62 -42.52
N LEU A 454 12.15 17.88 -42.67
CA LEU A 454 12.78 19.13 -42.19
C LEU A 454 12.35 20.36 -43.01
N GLY A 455 12.21 20.20 -44.33
CA GLY A 455 11.85 21.30 -45.25
C GLY A 455 10.36 21.48 -45.52
N LYS A 456 9.53 20.47 -45.24
CA LYS A 456 8.10 20.44 -45.64
C LYS A 456 7.10 20.74 -44.51
N LYS A 457 7.56 21.04 -43.29
CA LYS A 457 6.67 21.49 -42.20
C LYS A 457 5.87 22.74 -42.55
N SER A 458 6.42 23.65 -43.37
CA SER A 458 5.77 24.90 -43.75
C SER A 458 4.94 24.83 -45.04
N GLN A 459 4.88 23.67 -45.71
CA GLN A 459 4.14 23.47 -46.97
C GLN A 459 3.09 22.35 -46.89
N ALA A 460 2.75 21.87 -45.69
CA ALA A 460 1.63 20.95 -45.52
C ALA A 460 0.35 21.59 -46.08
N SER A 461 -0.17 21.06 -47.19
CA SER A 461 -1.34 21.60 -47.91
C SER A 461 -2.63 21.53 -47.10
N HIS A 462 -2.63 20.81 -45.97
CA HIS A 462 -3.80 20.50 -45.17
C HIS A 462 -3.60 20.80 -43.68
N LYS A 463 -4.57 21.50 -43.09
CA LYS A 463 -4.60 21.90 -41.67
C LYS A 463 -4.31 20.75 -40.70
N ASP A 464 -4.88 19.57 -40.96
CA ASP A 464 -4.72 18.42 -40.07
C ASP A 464 -3.33 17.76 -40.16
N MET A 465 -2.68 17.81 -41.34
CA MET A 465 -1.27 17.42 -41.49
C MET A 465 -0.36 18.37 -40.70
N THR A 466 -0.59 19.68 -40.81
CA THR A 466 0.16 20.69 -40.06
C THR A 466 0.04 20.47 -38.55
N LYS A 467 -1.18 20.24 -38.04
CA LYS A 467 -1.39 19.92 -36.62
C LYS A 467 -0.63 18.66 -36.19
N LEU A 468 -0.65 17.61 -37.01
CA LEU A 468 0.02 16.34 -36.72
C LEU A 468 1.54 16.49 -36.66
N LEU A 469 2.14 17.20 -37.62
CA LEU A 469 3.59 17.44 -37.65
C LEU A 469 4.06 18.42 -36.58
N ASN A 470 3.21 19.37 -36.18
CA ASN A 470 3.49 20.33 -35.10
C ASN A 470 3.50 19.69 -33.70
N LEU A 471 3.11 18.43 -33.56
CA LEU A 471 3.31 17.67 -32.32
C LEU A 471 4.81 17.48 -32.01
N PHE A 472 5.70 17.61 -33.00
CA PHE A 472 7.13 17.34 -32.84
C PHE A 472 7.99 18.51 -33.30
N THR A 473 9.04 18.81 -32.55
CA THR A 473 10.12 19.71 -32.97
C THR A 473 11.25 18.88 -33.60
N LEU A 474 11.63 19.23 -34.83
CA LEU A 474 12.63 18.50 -35.62
C LEU A 474 13.77 19.45 -35.98
N SER A 475 15.00 18.95 -35.93
CA SER A 475 16.19 19.63 -36.45
C SER A 475 17.05 18.64 -37.24
N SER A 476 17.98 19.15 -38.05
CA SER A 476 19.02 18.31 -38.65
C SER A 476 19.83 17.63 -37.55
N ALA A 477 20.13 16.35 -37.73
CA ALA A 477 21.06 15.65 -36.87
C ALA A 477 22.50 16.03 -37.23
N ASP A 478 23.36 16.17 -36.23
CA ASP A 478 24.80 16.29 -36.46
C ASP A 478 25.37 14.97 -37.01
N SER A 479 26.25 15.07 -38.00
CA SER A 479 26.86 13.94 -38.72
C SER A 479 27.75 13.02 -37.84
N THR A 480 27.94 13.35 -36.58
CA THR A 480 28.73 12.60 -35.59
C THR A 480 27.96 11.42 -34.96
N LEU A 481 26.67 11.26 -35.26
CA LEU A 481 25.76 10.29 -34.62
C LEU A 481 25.72 8.91 -35.28
N ALA A 482 26.78 8.49 -35.99
CA ALA A 482 26.78 7.24 -36.77
C ALA A 482 26.70 5.96 -35.92
N SER A 483 26.98 6.01 -34.61
CA SER A 483 26.81 4.89 -33.69
C SER A 483 26.36 5.34 -32.31
N VAL A 484 25.22 4.81 -31.84
CA VAL A 484 24.56 5.26 -30.62
C VAL A 484 24.12 4.06 -29.79
N ASN A 485 24.48 4.06 -28.51
CA ASN A 485 23.97 3.05 -27.58
C ASN A 485 22.51 3.38 -27.25
N VAL A 486 21.63 2.43 -27.56
CA VAL A 486 20.19 2.57 -27.39
C VAL A 486 19.80 2.17 -25.97
N THR A 487 19.03 3.02 -25.30
CA THR A 487 18.51 2.77 -23.95
C THR A 487 17.01 3.04 -23.86
N TRP A 488 16.36 2.32 -22.94
CA TRP A 488 14.94 2.42 -22.63
C TRP A 488 14.80 3.00 -21.22
N PRO A 489 14.44 4.29 -21.03
CA PRO A 489 14.48 4.94 -19.72
C PRO A 489 13.60 4.32 -18.63
N LYS A 490 12.67 3.42 -18.98
CA LYS A 490 11.71 2.78 -18.06
C LYS A 490 11.82 1.25 -18.00
N GLN A 491 12.86 0.65 -18.57
CA GLN A 491 13.10 -0.80 -18.54
C GLN A 491 14.51 -1.07 -18.01
N PRO A 492 14.73 -2.21 -17.32
CA PRO A 492 16.08 -2.61 -16.94
C PRO A 492 16.93 -2.75 -18.22
N PRO A 493 18.22 -2.36 -18.17
CA PRO A 493 19.10 -2.49 -19.32
C PRO A 493 19.18 -3.96 -19.73
N LEU A 494 19.02 -4.22 -21.03
CA LEU A 494 19.49 -5.48 -21.63
C LEU A 494 21.00 -5.53 -21.40
N GLY A 495 21.50 -6.65 -20.87
CA GLY A 495 22.88 -6.80 -20.39
C GLY A 495 23.96 -6.32 -21.37
N ASP A 496 25.11 -5.95 -20.80
CA ASP A 496 26.36 -5.46 -21.41
C ASP A 496 26.23 -4.84 -22.81
N ALA A 497 26.04 -3.51 -22.78
CA ALA A 497 26.36 -2.50 -23.78
C ALA A 497 26.83 -3.01 -25.16
N GLN A 498 25.91 -3.54 -25.97
CA GLN A 498 26.15 -3.71 -27.39
C GLN A 498 26.04 -2.33 -28.08
N THR A 499 27.14 -1.89 -28.67
CA THR A 499 27.20 -0.68 -29.49
C THR A 499 26.44 -0.91 -30.79
N LEU A 500 25.36 -0.16 -30.98
CA LEU A 500 24.50 -0.30 -32.14
C LEU A 500 24.67 0.90 -33.06
N SER A 501 25.11 0.65 -34.28
CA SER A 501 25.17 1.69 -35.31
C SER A 501 23.75 2.05 -35.74
N ALA A 502 23.34 3.29 -35.46
CA ALA A 502 22.08 3.83 -35.91
C ALA A 502 22.36 5.16 -36.59
N GLN A 503 22.02 5.28 -37.87
CA GLN A 503 22.08 6.55 -38.58
C GLN A 503 20.75 7.29 -38.34
N ALA A 504 20.78 8.33 -37.52
CA ALA A 504 19.67 9.25 -37.37
C ALA A 504 19.88 10.44 -38.32
N ALA A 505 19.03 10.57 -39.34
CA ALA A 505 19.09 11.71 -40.27
C ALA A 505 18.50 13.01 -39.68
N ILE A 506 17.78 12.90 -38.56
CA ILE A 506 17.11 14.01 -37.88
C ILE A 506 17.28 13.87 -36.37
N ALA A 507 17.34 15.01 -35.68
CA ALA A 507 17.26 15.08 -34.22
C ALA A 507 15.83 15.41 -33.80
N LEU A 508 15.33 14.67 -32.81
CA LEU A 508 14.00 14.83 -32.23
C LEU A 508 14.14 15.59 -30.90
N ILE A 509 13.48 16.74 -30.78
CA ILE A 509 13.47 17.50 -29.52
C ILE A 509 12.16 17.20 -28.78
N ALA A 510 12.27 16.67 -27.57
CA ALA A 510 11.14 16.29 -26.73
C ALA A 510 10.57 17.52 -25.99
N ASN A 511 9.88 18.40 -26.71
CA ASN A 511 9.10 19.47 -26.08
C ASN A 511 7.75 18.89 -25.67
N SER A 512 7.53 18.62 -24.38
CA SER A 512 6.32 17.97 -23.80
C SER A 512 6.02 16.52 -24.20
N ALA A 513 6.80 15.94 -25.11
CA ALA A 513 6.66 14.57 -25.59
C ALA A 513 7.45 13.56 -24.74
N GLN A 514 6.93 12.35 -24.54
CA GLN A 514 7.64 11.31 -23.78
C GLN A 514 8.67 10.62 -24.69
N SER A 515 9.95 10.70 -24.33
CA SER A 515 10.99 9.89 -24.98
C SER A 515 10.81 8.40 -24.63
N LEU A 516 10.67 7.56 -25.66
CA LEU A 516 10.54 6.11 -25.51
C LEU A 516 11.91 5.43 -25.59
N VAL A 517 12.78 5.92 -26.46
CA VAL A 517 14.08 5.35 -26.77
C VAL A 517 15.08 6.50 -26.90
N MET A 518 16.20 6.38 -26.19
CA MET A 518 17.24 7.42 -26.13
C MET A 518 18.61 6.86 -26.49
N ALA A 519 19.42 7.75 -27.04
CA ALA A 519 20.86 7.62 -27.09
C ALA A 519 21.46 7.66 -25.68
N ASN A 520 22.62 7.06 -25.49
CA ASN A 520 23.49 7.31 -24.33
C ASN A 520 23.86 8.80 -24.16
N SER A 521 23.90 9.56 -25.26
CA SER A 521 24.09 11.02 -25.22
C SER A 521 22.88 11.79 -24.65
N GLY A 522 21.77 11.10 -24.35
CA GLY A 522 20.52 11.70 -23.91
C GLY A 522 19.63 12.18 -25.07
N GLN A 523 20.10 12.11 -26.32
CA GLN A 523 19.30 12.45 -27.49
C GLN A 523 18.12 11.48 -27.65
N ALA A 524 16.93 12.02 -27.90
CA ALA A 524 15.76 11.21 -28.15
C ALA A 524 15.78 10.60 -29.57
N LEU A 525 15.60 9.29 -29.67
CA LEU A 525 15.59 8.52 -30.92
C LEU A 525 14.16 8.11 -31.33
N VAL A 526 13.31 7.86 -30.33
CA VAL A 526 11.86 7.65 -30.53
C VAL A 526 11.10 8.49 -29.52
N VAL A 527 10.25 9.37 -30.01
CA VAL A 527 9.45 10.29 -29.19
C VAL A 527 7.97 10.03 -29.43
N LYS A 528 7.16 10.00 -28.36
CA LYS A 528 5.70 9.86 -28.47
C LYS A 528 4.94 11.05 -27.91
N GLN A 529 3.79 11.32 -28.50
CA GLN A 529 2.81 12.31 -28.09
C GLN A 529 1.40 11.74 -28.21
N THR A 530 0.51 12.12 -27.30
CA THR A 530 -0.90 11.71 -27.35
C THR A 530 -1.71 12.66 -28.22
N LEU A 531 -2.62 12.13 -29.03
CA LEU A 531 -3.58 12.90 -29.82
C LEU A 531 -4.97 12.24 -29.72
N GLY A 532 -5.90 12.88 -28.99
CA GLY A 532 -7.17 12.26 -28.64
C GLY A 532 -6.98 11.00 -27.80
N LEU A 533 -7.61 9.89 -28.20
CA LEU A 533 -7.42 8.56 -27.58
C LEU A 533 -6.19 7.81 -28.12
N GLY A 534 -5.61 8.27 -29.22
CA GLY A 534 -4.48 7.63 -29.88
C GLY A 534 -3.13 8.22 -29.49
N VAL A 535 -2.10 7.65 -30.09
CA VAL A 535 -0.71 8.05 -29.86
C VAL A 535 -0.01 8.21 -31.21
N VAL A 536 0.74 9.29 -31.35
CA VAL A 536 1.62 9.53 -32.48
C VAL A 536 3.04 9.43 -31.97
N ALA A 537 3.87 8.65 -32.65
CA ALA A 537 5.29 8.56 -32.36
C ALA A 537 6.10 8.81 -33.62
N MET A 538 7.28 9.35 -33.41
CA MET A 538 8.25 9.61 -34.45
C MET A 538 9.56 8.91 -34.09
N SER A 539 10.10 8.14 -35.03
CA SER A 539 11.36 7.42 -34.88
C SER A 539 12.37 7.93 -35.89
N SER A 540 13.54 8.36 -35.42
CA SER A 540 14.70 8.62 -36.28
C SER A 540 15.48 7.33 -36.61
N LEU A 541 15.12 6.21 -35.98
CA LEU A 541 15.69 4.89 -36.25
C LEU A 541 14.99 4.24 -37.44
N GLN A 542 15.69 4.13 -38.57
CA GLN A 542 15.16 3.52 -39.81
C GLN A 542 15.80 2.17 -40.16
N GLN A 543 16.88 1.79 -39.48
CA GLN A 543 17.70 0.61 -39.81
C GLN A 543 17.87 -0.36 -38.63
N SER A 544 16.83 -0.53 -37.81
CA SER A 544 16.87 -1.48 -36.67
C SER A 544 17.00 -2.95 -37.11
N TYR A 545 16.72 -3.27 -38.38
CA TYR A 545 16.88 -4.60 -38.97
C TYR A 545 18.28 -5.20 -38.79
N GLN A 546 19.32 -4.36 -38.66
CA GLN A 546 20.68 -4.81 -38.43
C GLN A 546 20.79 -5.55 -37.09
N TRP A 547 20.00 -5.18 -36.09
CA TRP A 547 19.99 -5.83 -34.76
C TRP A 547 19.43 -7.25 -34.84
N ALA A 548 18.55 -7.52 -35.81
CA ALA A 548 18.05 -8.87 -36.06
C ALA A 548 19.09 -9.78 -36.75
N LEU A 549 20.16 -9.21 -37.32
CA LEU A 549 21.24 -9.93 -38.00
C LEU A 549 22.46 -10.16 -37.09
N GLN A 550 22.52 -9.48 -35.94
CA GLN A 550 23.60 -9.63 -34.96
C GLN A 550 23.40 -10.86 -34.07
N THR A 551 24.42 -11.19 -33.27
CA THR A 551 24.50 -12.38 -32.41
C THR A 551 23.39 -12.50 -31.35
N SER A 552 22.63 -11.43 -31.07
CA SER A 552 21.48 -11.45 -30.16
C SER A 552 20.20 -10.90 -30.81
N PRO A 553 19.42 -11.73 -31.54
CA PRO A 553 18.12 -11.33 -32.12
C PRO A 553 17.07 -10.96 -31.06
N ALA A 554 17.37 -11.18 -29.77
CA ALA A 554 16.53 -10.78 -28.64
C ALA A 554 16.38 -9.26 -28.54
N ILE A 555 17.40 -8.47 -28.92
CA ILE A 555 17.33 -7.00 -28.86
C ILE A 555 16.28 -6.45 -29.83
N TYR A 556 16.26 -6.95 -31.07
CA TYR A 556 15.25 -6.57 -32.06
C TYR A 556 13.84 -6.88 -31.57
N SER A 557 13.66 -8.08 -31.00
CA SER A 557 12.36 -8.50 -30.46
C SER A 557 11.93 -7.64 -29.28
N HIS A 558 12.85 -7.33 -28.36
CA HIS A 558 12.57 -6.46 -27.21
C HIS A 558 12.22 -5.04 -27.63
N TYR A 559 12.97 -4.46 -28.57
CA TYR A 559 12.70 -3.14 -29.13
C TYR A 559 11.28 -3.05 -29.71
N TRP A 560 10.89 -3.99 -30.58
CA TRP A 560 9.56 -3.96 -31.18
C TRP A 560 8.45 -4.29 -30.19
N GLN A 561 8.66 -5.22 -29.25
CA GLN A 561 7.70 -5.46 -28.16
C GLN A 561 7.46 -4.19 -27.33
N TYR A 562 8.55 -3.48 -26.99
CA TYR A 562 8.48 -2.25 -26.22
C TYR A 562 7.77 -1.13 -27.00
N LEU A 563 8.06 -0.95 -28.29
CA LEU A 563 7.34 0.03 -29.10
C LEU A 563 5.86 -0.33 -29.21
N LEU A 564 5.52 -1.57 -29.55
CA LEU A 564 4.14 -2.02 -29.65
C LEU A 564 3.39 -1.81 -28.33
N SER A 565 3.98 -2.12 -27.17
CA SER A 565 3.33 -1.94 -25.87
C SER A 565 3.00 -0.47 -25.54
N HIS A 566 3.65 0.49 -26.21
CA HIS A 566 3.44 1.92 -26.01
C HIS A 566 2.65 2.61 -27.13
N LEU A 567 2.62 2.01 -28.33
CA LEU A 567 2.08 2.62 -29.54
C LEU A 567 0.80 1.99 -30.05
N LEU A 568 0.50 0.74 -29.67
CA LEU A 568 -0.74 0.11 -30.10
C LEU A 568 -1.93 0.94 -29.67
N ARG A 569 -2.97 0.92 -30.51
CA ARG A 569 -4.27 1.50 -30.20
C ARG A 569 -4.64 1.14 -28.76
N ASN A 570 -5.17 2.12 -28.03
CA ASN A 570 -5.74 1.80 -26.73
C ASN A 570 -7.03 1.03 -27.01
N ASN A 571 -6.89 -0.30 -27.14
CA ASN A 571 -7.95 -1.15 -27.65
C ASN A 571 -9.19 -0.95 -26.80
N ASN A 572 -10.28 -0.52 -27.45
CA ASN A 572 -11.66 -0.56 -26.96
C ASN A 572 -12.13 -2.03 -26.86
N HIS A 573 -11.31 -2.91 -26.29
CA HIS A 573 -11.70 -4.26 -25.95
C HIS A 573 -11.84 -4.34 -24.45
N THR A 574 -12.88 -5.03 -24.02
CA THR A 574 -13.04 -5.35 -22.60
C THR A 574 -11.80 -6.10 -22.14
N LYS A 575 -11.16 -5.66 -21.06
CA LYS A 575 -10.02 -6.35 -20.45
C LYS A 575 -10.06 -6.21 -18.94
N TRP A 576 -9.75 -7.30 -18.24
CA TRP A 576 -9.60 -7.26 -16.80
C TRP A 576 -8.28 -6.59 -16.40
N LEU A 577 -8.31 -5.75 -15.37
CA LEU A 577 -7.10 -5.15 -14.81
C LEU A 577 -6.32 -6.20 -14.02
N LEU A 578 -5.06 -6.41 -14.38
CA LEU A 578 -4.19 -7.36 -13.68
C LEU A 578 -3.97 -6.91 -12.21
N PRO A 579 -3.93 -7.84 -11.24
CA PRO A 579 -3.50 -7.51 -9.88
C PRO A 579 -2.06 -7.00 -9.88
N LEU A 580 -1.74 -6.10 -8.95
CA LEU A 580 -0.38 -5.58 -8.81
C LEU A 580 0.58 -6.72 -8.44
N PRO A 581 1.77 -6.81 -9.07
CA PRO A 581 2.75 -7.87 -8.79
C PRO A 581 3.16 -8.00 -7.32
N ALA A 582 3.19 -6.88 -6.58
CA ALA A 582 3.59 -6.83 -5.17
C ALA A 582 2.41 -6.98 -4.18
N GLU A 583 1.18 -7.20 -4.67
CA GLU A 583 0.02 -7.43 -3.81
C GLU A 583 -0.32 -8.91 -3.71
N LEU A 584 -0.72 -9.33 -2.50
CA LEU A 584 -1.23 -10.68 -2.21
C LEU A 584 -2.76 -10.66 -2.18
N SER A 585 -3.39 -11.46 -3.04
CA SER A 585 -4.83 -11.68 -3.03
C SER A 585 -5.17 -12.84 -2.09
N LEU A 586 -5.50 -12.53 -0.83
CA LEU A 586 -5.88 -13.54 0.16
C LEU A 586 -7.36 -13.95 0.02
N ALA A 587 -7.66 -15.24 0.17
CA ALA A 587 -9.01 -15.76 0.29
C ALA A 587 -9.69 -15.20 1.54
N LYS A 588 -11.02 -15.24 1.57
CA LYS A 588 -11.86 -14.71 2.66
C LYS A 588 -11.69 -13.20 2.93
N GLN A 589 -10.94 -12.47 2.11
CA GLN A 589 -10.82 -11.02 2.16
C GLN A 589 -11.47 -10.38 0.93
N PHE A 590 -11.96 -9.15 1.07
CA PHE A 590 -12.55 -8.42 -0.05
C PHE A 590 -11.47 -7.80 -0.92
N HIS A 591 -11.54 -8.06 -2.22
CA HIS A 591 -10.68 -7.50 -3.25
C HIS A 591 -11.50 -6.73 -4.28
N ASN A 592 -10.94 -5.65 -4.80
CA ASN A 592 -11.53 -4.94 -5.93
C ASN A 592 -11.12 -5.63 -7.23
N ILE A 593 -12.10 -6.18 -7.94
CA ILE A 593 -11.92 -6.78 -9.27
C ILE A 593 -12.45 -5.78 -10.27
N CYS A 594 -11.58 -5.32 -11.17
CA CYS A 594 -11.90 -4.25 -12.10
C CYS A 594 -11.58 -4.66 -13.53
N LEU A 595 -12.34 -4.12 -14.47
CA LEU A 595 -12.10 -4.20 -15.91
C LEU A 595 -12.19 -2.82 -16.55
N LEU A 596 -11.62 -2.71 -17.73
CA LEU A 596 -11.83 -1.60 -18.66
C LEU A 596 -12.69 -2.13 -19.81
N SER A 597 -13.74 -1.41 -20.19
CA SER A 597 -14.57 -1.75 -21.34
C SER A 597 -15.15 -0.51 -21.98
N PRO A 598 -15.24 -0.44 -23.33
CA PRO A 598 -16.00 0.61 -24.01
C PRO A 598 -17.52 0.41 -23.92
N GLN A 599 -17.97 -0.79 -23.56
CA GLN A 599 -19.40 -1.09 -23.60
C GLN A 599 -20.10 -0.47 -22.39
N ALA A 600 -21.22 0.19 -22.66
CA ALA A 600 -22.05 0.81 -21.63
C ALA A 600 -22.50 -0.20 -20.56
N GLN A 601 -22.87 -1.41 -20.98
CA GLN A 601 -23.23 -2.54 -20.10
C GLN A 601 -22.27 -3.71 -20.28
N VAL A 602 -21.75 -4.23 -19.16
CA VAL A 602 -20.89 -5.42 -19.12
C VAL A 602 -21.25 -6.18 -17.86
N TYR A 603 -21.49 -7.48 -18.01
CA TYR A 603 -21.92 -8.37 -16.93
C TYR A 603 -20.80 -9.33 -16.56
N SER A 604 -20.74 -9.73 -15.30
CA SER A 604 -19.85 -10.78 -14.84
C SER A 604 -20.60 -11.69 -13.87
N PRO A 605 -20.70 -13.02 -14.14
CA PRO A 605 -21.36 -13.95 -13.24
C PRO A 605 -20.73 -14.01 -11.85
N GLN A 606 -19.43 -13.74 -11.75
CA GLN A 606 -18.67 -13.89 -10.51
C GLN A 606 -18.68 -12.65 -9.62
N VAL A 607 -18.90 -11.46 -10.18
CA VAL A 607 -18.79 -10.19 -9.45
C VAL A 607 -19.78 -9.15 -9.97
N SER A 608 -20.52 -8.53 -9.04
CA SER A 608 -21.38 -7.39 -9.37
C SER A 608 -20.53 -6.15 -9.70
N LEU A 609 -20.56 -5.74 -10.96
CA LEU A 609 -19.78 -4.61 -11.47
C LEU A 609 -20.57 -3.30 -11.35
N SER A 610 -19.88 -2.25 -10.93
CA SER A 610 -20.36 -0.87 -10.92
C SER A 610 -19.39 0.04 -11.67
N SER A 611 -19.89 1.08 -12.34
CA SER A 611 -19.05 2.07 -13.01
C SER A 611 -18.22 2.86 -12.00
N TYR A 612 -16.97 3.13 -12.35
CA TYR A 612 -16.07 3.89 -11.50
C TYR A 612 -16.35 5.40 -11.63
N PRO A 613 -16.52 6.16 -10.53
CA PRO A 613 -16.94 7.56 -10.60
C PRO A 613 -16.04 8.47 -11.45
N LEU A 614 -14.73 8.18 -11.51
CA LEU A 614 -13.75 8.99 -12.24
C LEU A 614 -13.49 8.51 -13.67
N SER A 615 -14.14 7.42 -14.13
CA SER A 615 -13.93 6.88 -15.47
C SER A 615 -15.10 6.02 -15.93
N GLY A 616 -15.80 6.46 -16.97
CA GLY A 616 -16.92 5.72 -17.58
C GLY A 616 -16.52 4.38 -18.21
N MET A 617 -15.24 4.20 -18.53
CA MET A 617 -14.70 2.98 -19.12
C MET A 617 -14.33 1.92 -18.07
N LYS A 618 -14.10 2.35 -16.82
CA LYS A 618 -13.65 1.47 -15.74
C LYS A 618 -14.84 0.97 -14.95
N LYS A 619 -14.98 -0.34 -14.83
CA LYS A 619 -16.01 -0.98 -14.00
C LYS A 619 -15.33 -1.86 -12.96
N CYS A 620 -15.79 -1.77 -11.72
CA CYS A 620 -15.23 -2.48 -10.58
C CYS A 620 -16.32 -3.09 -9.72
N GLY A 621 -16.02 -4.22 -9.11
CA GLY A 621 -16.84 -4.84 -8.08
C GLY A 621 -15.98 -5.37 -6.94
N ARG A 622 -16.61 -5.56 -5.78
CA ARG A 622 -15.97 -6.19 -4.62
C ARG A 622 -16.23 -7.68 -4.65
N PHE A 623 -15.17 -8.47 -4.56
CA PHE A 623 -15.24 -9.92 -4.57
C PHE A 623 -14.51 -10.50 -3.36
N ARG A 624 -15.09 -11.55 -2.75
CA ARG A 624 -14.51 -12.29 -1.63
C ARG A 624 -14.44 -13.76 -2.02
N ALA A 625 -13.23 -14.26 -2.29
CA ALA A 625 -13.04 -15.67 -2.61
C ALA A 625 -13.33 -16.53 -1.37
N PRO A 626 -14.12 -17.62 -1.47
CA PRO A 626 -14.45 -18.46 -0.32
C PRO A 626 -13.26 -19.34 0.13
N THR A 627 -12.48 -19.83 -0.82
CA THR A 627 -11.36 -20.75 -0.61
C THR A 627 -10.12 -20.32 -1.40
N LYS A 628 -8.96 -20.87 -1.05
CA LYS A 628 -7.75 -20.73 -1.86
C LYS A 628 -7.90 -21.43 -3.21
N GLY A 629 -7.21 -20.93 -4.23
CA GLY A 629 -7.17 -21.54 -5.56
C GLY A 629 -7.42 -20.56 -6.71
N TRP A 630 -7.47 -21.12 -7.91
CA TRP A 630 -7.79 -20.39 -9.14
C TRP A 630 -9.29 -20.12 -9.26
N LEU A 631 -9.63 -18.88 -9.60
CA LEU A 631 -10.97 -18.47 -9.97
C LEU A 631 -10.92 -17.70 -11.29
N GLU A 632 -11.83 -18.02 -12.19
CA GLU A 632 -11.92 -17.37 -13.50
C GLU A 632 -13.04 -16.32 -13.49
N PHE A 633 -12.72 -15.11 -13.95
CA PHE A 633 -13.64 -14.00 -14.08
C PHE A 633 -13.98 -13.81 -15.55
N HIS A 634 -15.27 -13.86 -15.87
CA HIS A 634 -15.77 -13.72 -17.23
C HIS A 634 -16.47 -12.37 -17.35
N ALA A 635 -16.16 -11.62 -18.41
CA ALA A 635 -16.85 -10.40 -18.78
C ALA A 635 -17.68 -10.67 -20.03
N LEU A 636 -19.00 -10.51 -19.90
CA LEU A 636 -19.99 -10.81 -20.91
C LEU A 636 -20.64 -9.51 -21.39
N ALA A 637 -20.97 -9.44 -22.68
CA ALA A 637 -21.85 -8.42 -23.21
C ALA A 637 -23.32 -8.73 -22.87
N GLU A 638 -24.22 -7.81 -23.23
CA GLU A 638 -25.67 -7.97 -23.04
C GLU A 638 -26.25 -9.17 -23.79
N ASP A 639 -25.68 -9.50 -24.96
CA ASP A 639 -25.96 -10.68 -25.77
C ASP A 639 -25.32 -11.98 -25.19
N GLN A 640 -24.82 -11.94 -23.95
CA GLN A 640 -24.06 -13.02 -23.29
C GLN A 640 -22.77 -13.44 -23.99
N ARG A 641 -22.30 -12.71 -25.00
CA ARG A 641 -21.05 -13.02 -25.69
C ARG A 641 -19.87 -12.75 -24.77
N LEU A 642 -18.93 -13.70 -24.70
CA LEU A 642 -17.69 -13.54 -23.95
C LEU A 642 -16.83 -12.44 -24.58
N LEU A 643 -16.53 -11.40 -23.79
CA LEU A 643 -15.68 -10.29 -24.20
C LEU A 643 -14.24 -10.46 -23.71
N ALA A 644 -14.09 -10.96 -22.48
CA ALA A 644 -12.80 -11.22 -21.86
C ALA A 644 -12.93 -12.21 -20.71
N SER A 645 -11.91 -13.04 -20.53
CA SER A 645 -11.73 -13.84 -19.32
C SER A 645 -10.39 -13.54 -18.66
N GLN A 646 -10.33 -13.79 -17.36
CA GLN A 646 -9.08 -13.71 -16.60
C GLN A 646 -9.13 -14.67 -15.41
N ALA A 647 -8.12 -15.51 -15.28
CA ALA A 647 -7.90 -16.31 -14.08
C ALA A 647 -7.11 -15.51 -13.03
N ARG A 648 -7.54 -15.59 -11.77
CA ARG A 648 -6.82 -15.05 -10.60
C ARG A 648 -6.67 -16.13 -9.55
N TYR A 649 -5.51 -16.18 -8.91
CA TYR A 649 -5.27 -17.08 -7.81
C TYR A 649 -5.45 -16.35 -6.47
N PHE A 650 -6.20 -16.97 -5.55
CA PHE A 650 -6.35 -16.50 -4.18
C PHE A 650 -5.58 -17.42 -3.22
N TYR A 651 -4.76 -16.82 -2.37
CA TYR A 651 -3.92 -17.52 -1.40
C TYR A 651 -4.64 -17.72 -0.07
N ASP A 652 -4.22 -18.68 0.73
CA ASP A 652 -4.72 -18.84 2.10
C ASP A 652 -4.11 -17.79 3.04
N ASP A 653 -4.73 -17.54 4.18
CA ASP A 653 -4.16 -16.67 5.23
C ASP A 653 -2.85 -17.25 5.80
N ALA A 654 -2.63 -18.56 5.65
CA ALA A 654 -1.41 -19.24 6.07
C ALA A 654 -0.25 -19.12 5.07
N ASP A 655 -0.48 -18.68 3.83
CA ASP A 655 0.58 -18.51 2.82
C ASP A 655 1.33 -17.19 3.05
N PHE A 656 2.63 -17.13 2.73
CA PHE A 656 3.44 -15.92 2.83
C PHE A 656 3.42 -15.24 4.21
N ARG A 657 3.39 -16.01 5.31
CA ARG A 657 3.26 -15.46 6.69
C ARG A 657 4.33 -14.41 7.00
N VAL A 658 5.57 -14.68 6.61
CA VAL A 658 6.71 -13.78 6.86
C VAL A 658 6.56 -12.46 6.09
N TRP A 659 6.09 -12.53 4.83
CA TRP A 659 5.81 -11.33 4.05
C TRP A 659 4.61 -10.56 4.61
N GLN A 660 3.55 -11.25 5.04
CA GLN A 660 2.41 -10.63 5.70
C GLN A 660 2.83 -9.94 7.02
N GLN A 661 3.67 -10.59 7.83
CA GLN A 661 4.26 -10.01 9.03
C GLN A 661 5.01 -8.73 8.67
N ALA A 662 5.98 -8.79 7.75
CA ALA A 662 6.77 -7.62 7.35
C ALA A 662 5.89 -6.42 6.89
N ARG A 663 4.79 -6.69 6.15
CA ARG A 663 3.83 -5.66 5.73
C ARG A 663 3.07 -5.05 6.91
N LYS A 664 2.59 -5.87 7.85
CA LYS A 664 1.87 -5.39 9.05
C LYS A 664 2.79 -4.61 9.98
N GLN A 665 4.03 -5.07 10.19
CA GLN A 665 5.01 -4.37 11.01
C GLN A 665 5.38 -3.03 10.36
N GLY A 666 5.62 -3.01 9.04
CA GLY A 666 5.92 -1.79 8.30
C GLY A 666 4.80 -0.76 8.35
N ALA A 667 3.55 -1.18 8.13
CA ALA A 667 2.38 -0.29 8.24
C ALA A 667 2.20 0.23 9.68
N SER A 668 2.42 -0.62 10.68
CA SER A 668 2.25 -0.23 12.09
C SER A 668 3.31 0.77 12.54
N ARG A 669 4.58 0.58 12.16
CA ARG A 669 5.65 1.56 12.41
C ARG A 669 5.37 2.91 11.76
N LYS A 670 4.76 2.92 10.57
CA LYS A 670 4.40 4.14 9.84
C LYS A 670 3.30 4.96 10.53
N TYR A 671 2.35 4.31 11.20
CA TYR A 671 1.20 4.98 11.83
C TYR A 671 1.27 5.10 13.35
N SER A 672 2.22 4.42 14.00
CA SER A 672 2.52 4.62 15.41
C SER A 672 3.51 5.77 15.62
N SER A 673 3.39 6.49 16.72
CA SER A 673 4.48 7.36 17.16
C SER A 673 5.63 6.48 17.63
N ASN A 674 6.70 6.36 16.82
CA ASN A 674 7.93 5.67 17.21
C ASN A 674 8.59 6.41 18.38
N LYS A 675 8.14 6.13 19.60
CA LYS A 675 8.96 6.23 20.79
C LYS A 675 9.27 4.79 21.17
N ALA A 676 10.37 4.27 20.61
CA ALA A 676 10.98 3.06 21.15
C ALA A 676 11.02 3.22 22.68
N LEU A 677 10.65 2.17 23.41
CA LEU A 677 10.74 2.06 24.87
C LEU A 677 12.21 2.07 25.35
N ALA A 678 13.08 2.86 24.72
CA ALA A 678 14.42 3.14 25.18
C ALA A 678 14.33 3.92 26.49
N ASN A 679 14.47 3.18 27.59
CA ASN A 679 14.88 3.65 28.91
C ASN A 679 14.04 4.74 29.59
N LYS A 680 12.74 4.88 29.27
CA LYS A 680 11.80 5.24 30.33
C LYS A 680 11.45 3.97 31.06
N ALA A 681 12.32 3.61 31.99
CA ALA A 681 11.99 2.63 33.01
C ALA A 681 10.53 2.85 33.41
N LEU A 682 9.73 1.78 33.38
CA LEU A 682 8.38 1.72 33.94
C LEU A 682 8.43 1.90 35.48
N VAL A 683 9.23 2.86 35.92
CA VAL A 683 9.26 3.40 37.26
C VAL A 683 7.92 4.06 37.41
N LYS A 684 7.20 3.57 38.42
CA LYS A 684 6.02 4.17 39.00
C LYS A 684 6.38 5.58 39.50
N ARG A 685 6.57 6.53 38.57
CA ARG A 685 6.60 7.96 38.90
C ARG A 685 5.17 8.32 39.19
N HIS A 686 4.85 8.25 40.47
CA HIS A 686 3.67 8.86 41.03
C HIS A 686 3.72 10.34 40.62
N SER A 687 2.95 10.72 39.60
CA SER A 687 2.78 12.12 39.27
C SER A 687 1.75 12.67 40.25
N TYR A 688 2.02 13.84 40.82
CA TYR A 688 1.13 14.47 41.78
C TYR A 688 0.65 15.80 41.20
N GLN A 689 -0.63 16.10 41.34
CA GLN A 689 -1.23 17.39 40.94
C GLN A 689 -1.67 18.15 42.18
N ALA A 690 -1.62 19.49 42.13
CA ALA A 690 -2.15 20.33 43.19
C ALA A 690 -3.66 20.09 43.37
N VAL A 691 -4.10 19.89 44.61
CA VAL A 691 -5.53 19.68 44.94
C VAL A 691 -6.31 20.97 44.68
N ASP A 692 -7.53 20.84 44.14
CA ASP A 692 -8.47 21.97 44.05
C ASP A 692 -8.89 22.41 45.46
N LYS A 693 -8.52 23.63 45.85
CA LYS A 693 -8.65 24.15 47.22
C LYS A 693 -10.00 24.82 47.51
N ARG A 694 -10.94 24.82 46.55
CA ARG A 694 -12.26 25.50 46.67
C ARG A 694 -13.09 25.04 47.88
N TYR A 695 -13.14 23.73 48.14
CA TYR A 695 -13.90 23.19 49.28
C TYR A 695 -13.27 23.51 50.63
N LEU A 696 -11.93 23.51 50.71
CA LEU A 696 -11.22 23.95 51.93
C LEU A 696 -11.46 25.43 52.21
N TRP A 697 -11.55 26.26 51.17
CA TRP A 697 -11.91 27.67 51.30
C TRP A 697 -13.36 27.85 51.78
N LEU A 698 -14.31 27.09 51.25
CA LEU A 698 -15.71 27.13 51.72
C LEU A 698 -15.84 26.69 53.19
N ILE A 699 -15.17 25.61 53.60
CA ILE A 699 -15.15 25.17 55.00
C ILE A 699 -14.55 26.26 55.90
N MET A 700 -13.43 26.85 55.50
CA MET A 700 -12.82 27.98 56.21
C MET A 700 -13.79 29.16 56.36
N LEU A 701 -14.50 29.54 55.29
CA LEU A 701 -15.43 30.66 55.28
C LEU A 701 -16.67 30.38 56.14
N THR A 702 -17.23 29.16 56.07
CA THR A 702 -18.36 28.76 56.93
C THR A 702 -17.98 28.74 58.41
N LEU A 703 -16.79 28.26 58.77
CA LEU A 703 -16.29 28.28 60.15
C LEU A 703 -16.03 29.70 60.65
N LEU A 704 -15.50 30.60 59.82
CA LEU A 704 -15.37 32.03 60.15
C LEU A 704 -16.72 32.68 60.40
N LEU A 705 -17.69 32.40 59.54
CA LEU A 705 -19.03 32.96 59.65
C LEU A 705 -19.72 32.46 60.94
N LEU A 706 -19.52 31.19 61.29
CA LEU A 706 -20.05 30.58 62.51
C LEU A 706 -19.39 31.13 63.78
N LEU A 707 -18.06 31.31 63.78
CA LEU A 707 -17.31 31.95 64.88
C LEU A 707 -17.70 33.43 65.03
N TRP A 708 -17.95 34.13 63.92
CA TRP A 708 -18.42 35.52 63.93
C TRP A 708 -19.84 35.65 64.46
N LEU A 709 -20.75 34.76 64.04
CA LEU A 709 -22.12 34.70 64.55
C LEU A 709 -22.16 34.39 66.04
N GLU A 710 -21.32 33.47 66.52
CA GLU A 710 -21.20 33.16 67.94
C GLU A 710 -20.80 34.40 68.75
N ARG A 711 -19.82 35.17 68.25
CA ARG A 711 -19.40 36.42 68.89
C ARG A 711 -20.52 37.46 68.90
N LYS A 712 -21.26 37.61 67.79
CA LYS A 712 -22.39 38.55 67.67
C LYS A 712 -23.62 38.13 68.48
N TRP A 713 -23.82 36.85 68.76
CA TRP A 713 -24.91 36.40 69.62
C TRP A 713 -24.60 36.63 71.11
N TYR A 714 -23.32 36.61 71.49
CA TYR A 714 -22.89 36.93 72.86
C TYR A 714 -22.78 38.44 73.13
N ALA A 715 -22.45 39.24 72.13
CA ALA A 715 -22.59 40.69 72.17
C ALA A 715 -23.98 41.04 71.64
N GLY A 716 -25.01 41.02 72.50
CA GLY A 716 -26.33 41.57 72.14
C GLY A 716 -26.22 43.00 71.58
N PRO A 717 -27.28 43.53 70.94
CA PRO A 717 -27.25 44.90 70.42
C PRO A 717 -26.73 45.92 71.43
#